data_AF-A0AA36HNH1-F1
#
_entry.id   AF-A0AA36HNH1-F1
#
_cell.length_a   1.000
_cell.length_b   1.000
_cell.length_c   1.000
_cell.angle_alpha   90.00
_cell.angle_beta   90.00
_cell.angle_gamma   90.00
#
_symmetry.space_group_name_H-M   'P 1'
#
loop_
_entity.id
_entity.type
_entity.pdbx_description
1 polymer ?
#
loop_
_entity_poly.entity_id
_entity_poly.type
_entity_poly.pdbx_seq_one_letter_code
_entity_poly.pdbx_strand_id
1 'polypeptide(L)'
;MPEGGRRKSALLEEQNQQLKKAKERHALNAALAERGGGLLLRGWRRELDPDGSMDVPYKELDWHLRRLGLELSAKTIVDKDAEEISLEELSPADGHLVNRIRNWIKDAFGSPANMWTVIDVNQAGNLDREGWVAACMSSGFEGTAEELSYLFDFIDIDESGQVNKEEVLFLERDSQERDKAIFEEKMKSRGQMQRLWASVYWSELHKKQSPLSRLAPRPWLATSFESLPPLVIVKRQHRLREVRNRQQEAKTLFLQSLSQKYGSCARAWRRGIDTDGKFCIDKLILRNFCRRHELDTDVHIQSLWSSLDSDKDGKVCLQDVSPLGAVALASFRAWCRQKCGSCRAVWYLEDLVNARSRPQKDGMVQMHSDKKMLICNFTESLKVLGCKCKGDQAEMLSALDFFNAGFISEEPPLFLTAQPSEEEWASFKSALLERYGSPLNAWRQLDLDGQNEVSWMEFVAGCRRMRFKGDTGAAWRYIDNDASGYISMEEFSRDHYKVLMSFKQWASGLYGSVASAFKNFDKEGDGTLTLSILRRSCQKGKWDGDPQTLFDCVGASNCKDPSKKLITIDDVSFLDVWPDREERPDEGKEQEDTLTRTTEKEERIVLQSKSAATLDVFSRLYTPRYRKKIAKNIDASPTAYPVEKAAQIQRTYHCCSLPPQRRPKTAQSMLPIMERIHQISAFYREREANS
;
A
#
# COMPACT_ATOMS: atom_id res chain seq x y z
N MET A 1 66.70 56.58 20.58
CA MET A 1 65.90 55.77 19.64
C MET A 1 65.93 54.29 20.06
N PRO A 2 64.91 53.75 20.75
CA PRO A 2 64.85 52.31 21.07
C PRO A 2 63.71 51.52 20.38
N GLU A 3 62.63 52.17 19.94
CA GLU A 3 61.39 51.49 19.52
C GLU A 3 61.52 50.65 18.24
N GLY A 4 62.39 51.06 17.32
CA GLY A 4 62.66 50.32 16.07
C GLY A 4 63.29 48.93 16.29
N GLY A 5 63.97 48.71 17.43
CA GLY A 5 64.58 47.42 17.76
C GLY A 5 63.55 46.38 18.22
N ARG A 6 62.66 46.75 19.15
CA ARG A 6 61.60 45.84 19.65
C ARG A 6 60.62 45.45 18.56
N ARG A 7 60.19 46.40 17.70
CA ARG A 7 59.31 46.10 16.56
C ARG A 7 59.95 45.11 15.58
N LYS A 8 61.24 45.28 15.23
CA LYS A 8 61.95 44.31 14.38
C LYS A 8 62.08 42.93 15.02
N SER A 9 62.33 42.86 16.33
CA SER A 9 62.42 41.58 17.05
C SER A 9 61.09 40.82 17.04
N ALA A 10 59.97 41.50 17.34
CA ALA A 10 58.64 40.87 17.34
C ALA A 10 58.23 40.37 15.94
N LEU A 11 58.53 41.16 14.91
CA LEU A 11 58.20 40.82 13.52
C LEU A 11 59.04 39.63 13.00
N LEU A 12 60.28 39.49 13.49
CA LEU A 12 61.14 38.32 13.22
C LEU A 12 60.66 37.06 13.99
N GLU A 13 60.20 37.22 15.23
CA GLU A 13 59.60 36.15 16.05
C GLU A 13 58.35 35.58 15.35
N GLU A 14 57.47 36.47 14.87
CA GLU A 14 56.25 36.14 14.13
C GLU A 14 56.56 35.42 12.81
N GLN A 15 57.51 35.94 12.02
CA GLN A 15 57.97 35.27 10.79
C GLN A 15 58.55 33.88 11.05
N ASN A 16 59.30 33.69 12.15
CA ASN A 16 59.82 32.38 12.54
C ASN A 16 58.70 31.41 12.96
N GLN A 17 57.67 31.89 13.65
CA GLN A 17 56.50 31.07 14.01
C GLN A 17 55.68 30.67 12.78
N GLN A 18 55.42 31.61 11.86
CA GLN A 18 54.77 31.33 10.58
C GLN A 18 55.56 30.33 9.74
N LEU A 19 56.90 30.48 9.65
CA LEU A 19 57.77 29.55 8.93
C LEU A 19 57.79 28.15 9.56
N LYS A 20 57.71 28.06 10.89
CA LYS A 20 57.57 26.77 11.60
C LYS A 20 56.23 26.11 11.28
N LYS A 21 55.12 26.84 11.42
CA LYS A 21 53.76 26.37 11.09
C LYS A 21 53.66 25.89 9.64
N ALA A 22 54.28 26.61 8.70
CA ALA A 22 54.34 26.22 7.29
C ALA A 22 55.11 24.91 7.06
N LYS A 23 56.24 24.70 7.73
CA LYS A 23 57.01 23.44 7.64
C LYS A 23 56.24 22.25 8.20
N GLU A 24 55.51 22.43 9.29
CA GLU A 24 54.73 21.35 9.91
C GLU A 24 53.45 21.03 9.13
N ARG A 25 52.76 22.05 8.58
CA ARG A 25 51.69 21.86 7.58
C ARG A 25 52.20 21.10 6.36
N HIS A 26 53.40 21.41 5.86
CA HIS A 26 54.00 20.69 4.73
C HIS A 26 54.30 19.21 5.08
N ALA A 27 54.79 18.92 6.29
CA ALA A 27 55.00 17.55 6.76
C ALA A 27 53.68 16.77 6.89
N LEU A 28 52.61 17.40 7.39
CA LEU A 28 51.27 16.81 7.40
C LEU A 28 50.76 16.54 5.98
N ASN A 29 50.90 17.49 5.06
CA ASN A 29 50.46 17.31 3.67
C ASN A 29 51.22 16.19 2.96
N ALA A 30 52.53 16.03 3.22
CA ALA A 30 53.31 14.92 2.70
C ALA A 30 52.81 13.56 3.23
N ALA A 31 52.56 13.45 4.53
CA ALA A 31 52.05 12.22 5.14
C ALA A 31 50.63 11.86 4.68
N LEU A 32 49.75 12.86 4.51
CA LEU A 32 48.42 12.65 3.93
C LEU A 32 48.51 12.20 2.48
N ALA A 33 49.34 12.86 1.65
CA ALA A 33 49.55 12.44 0.27
C ALA A 33 50.07 10.99 0.17
N GLU A 34 51.00 10.57 1.04
CA GLU A 34 51.46 9.18 1.12
C GLU A 34 50.30 8.19 1.39
N ARG A 35 49.45 8.49 2.39
CA ARG A 35 48.25 7.69 2.71
C ARG A 35 47.16 7.73 1.64
N GLY A 36 47.14 8.80 0.85
CA GLY A 36 46.26 8.99 -0.30
C GLY A 36 46.79 8.41 -1.63
N GLY A 37 47.86 7.60 -1.62
CA GLY A 37 48.42 7.02 -2.85
C GLY A 37 49.14 8.02 -3.75
N GLY A 38 49.67 9.10 -3.16
CA GLY A 38 50.28 10.25 -3.84
C GLY A 38 49.38 11.50 -3.90
N LEU A 39 48.12 11.41 -3.47
CA LEU A 39 47.11 12.46 -3.62
C LEU A 39 46.66 13.02 -2.26
N LEU A 40 46.86 14.33 -2.04
CA LEU A 40 46.55 14.98 -0.76
C LEU A 40 45.06 14.90 -0.41
N LEU A 41 44.17 15.20 -1.36
CA LEU A 41 42.72 15.17 -1.18
C LEU A 41 42.20 13.78 -0.74
N ARG A 42 42.68 12.70 -1.36
CA ARG A 42 42.32 11.32 -0.94
C ARG A 42 42.87 11.02 0.45
N GLY A 43 44.08 11.48 0.77
CA GLY A 43 44.69 11.36 2.10
C GLY A 43 43.85 12.04 3.20
N TRP A 44 43.40 13.26 2.94
CA TRP A 44 42.48 14.01 3.80
C TRP A 44 41.21 13.20 4.08
N ARG A 45 40.51 12.72 3.02
CA ARG A 45 39.27 11.94 3.18
C ARG A 45 39.47 10.59 3.87
N ARG A 46 40.63 9.95 3.73
CA ARG A 46 40.88 8.65 4.39
C ARG A 46 41.24 8.76 5.86
N GLU A 47 42.05 9.74 6.21
CA GLU A 47 42.69 9.79 7.53
C GLU A 47 42.15 10.87 8.44
N LEU A 48 41.63 12.00 7.91
CA LEU A 48 41.12 13.13 8.71
C LEU A 48 39.60 13.28 8.63
N ASP A 49 39.02 13.19 7.44
CA ASP A 49 37.61 13.44 7.16
C ASP A 49 36.95 12.24 6.45
N PRO A 50 36.75 11.10 7.14
CA PRO A 50 36.13 9.91 6.56
C PRO A 50 34.60 10.03 6.42
N ASP A 51 33.95 10.92 7.16
CA ASP A 51 32.50 11.09 7.12
C ASP A 51 32.03 12.13 6.09
N GLY A 52 32.92 13.01 5.61
CA GLY A 52 32.61 14.07 4.65
C GLY A 52 32.09 15.34 5.32
N SER A 53 32.44 15.53 6.59
CA SER A 53 32.16 16.73 7.40
C SER A 53 32.80 17.99 6.82
N MET A 54 33.93 17.84 6.08
CA MET A 54 34.77 18.89 5.47
C MET A 54 35.63 19.72 6.42
N ASP A 55 35.38 19.63 7.73
CA ASP A 55 36.05 20.38 8.79
C ASP A 55 36.34 19.43 9.96
N VAL A 56 37.57 19.44 10.47
CA VAL A 56 38.03 18.45 11.47
C VAL A 56 38.13 19.12 12.84
N PRO A 57 37.45 18.63 13.90
CA PRO A 57 37.53 19.22 15.22
C PRO A 57 38.97 19.27 15.76
N TYR A 58 39.39 20.42 16.29
CA TYR A 58 40.74 20.64 16.82
C TYR A 58 41.16 19.58 17.86
N LYS A 59 40.19 19.12 18.66
CA LYS A 59 40.36 18.09 19.70
C LYS A 59 40.73 16.71 19.14
N GLU A 60 40.37 16.44 17.89
CA GLU A 60 40.61 15.15 17.22
C GLU A 60 41.92 15.16 16.44
N LEU A 61 42.40 16.33 15.98
CA LEU A 61 43.64 16.48 15.20
C LEU A 61 44.86 15.82 15.87
N ASP A 62 45.05 15.98 17.19
CA ASP A 62 46.13 15.34 17.95
C ASP A 62 46.06 13.79 17.95
N TRP A 63 44.88 13.19 17.72
CA TRP A 63 44.71 11.74 17.54
C TRP A 63 45.08 11.32 16.12
N HIS A 64 44.62 12.06 15.11
CA HIS A 64 44.96 11.79 13.72
C HIS A 64 46.46 11.91 13.44
N LEU A 65 47.13 12.95 13.98
CA LEU A 65 48.59 13.13 13.83
C LEU A 65 49.38 11.92 14.35
N ARG A 66 49.00 11.37 15.51
CA ARG A 66 49.61 10.15 16.07
C ARG A 66 49.35 8.92 15.19
N ARG A 67 48.14 8.79 14.65
CA ARG A 67 47.77 7.70 13.73
C ARG A 67 48.55 7.76 12.40
N LEU A 68 48.87 8.96 11.92
CA LEU A 68 49.76 9.18 10.77
C LEU A 68 51.23 8.88 11.08
N GLY A 69 51.62 8.80 12.36
CA GLY A 69 53.00 8.59 12.81
C GLY A 69 53.82 9.88 12.94
N LEU A 70 53.17 11.04 13.02
CA LEU A 70 53.81 12.35 13.10
C LEU A 70 53.98 12.79 14.58
N GLU A 71 55.21 13.13 14.97
CA GLU A 71 55.53 13.76 16.26
C GLU A 71 55.20 15.27 16.28
N LEU A 72 54.00 15.62 15.82
CA LEU A 72 53.48 16.99 15.76
C LEU A 72 52.34 17.17 16.77
N SER A 73 51.91 18.42 16.98
CA SER A 73 50.72 18.74 17.78
C SER A 73 49.82 19.74 17.05
N ALA A 74 48.51 19.64 17.28
CA ALA A 74 47.50 20.57 16.78
C ALA A 74 47.88 22.04 17.05
N LYS A 75 48.50 22.34 18.21
CA LYS A 75 48.97 23.68 18.64
C LYS A 75 50.01 24.33 17.72
N THR A 76 50.67 23.56 16.86
CA THR A 76 51.74 24.07 15.99
C THR A 76 51.35 24.03 14.50
N ILE A 77 50.20 23.43 14.18
CA ILE A 77 49.59 23.37 12.84
C ILE A 77 48.43 24.37 12.70
N VAL A 78 47.67 24.58 13.78
CA VAL A 78 46.46 25.41 13.86
C VAL A 78 46.67 26.55 14.86
N ASP A 79 45.98 27.68 14.67
CA ASP A 79 46.04 28.78 15.64
C ASP A 79 45.34 28.42 16.95
N LYS A 80 45.78 29.03 18.06
CA LYS A 80 45.39 28.63 19.42
C LYS A 80 43.90 28.76 19.74
N ASP A 81 43.19 29.56 18.95
CA ASP A 81 41.80 29.95 19.20
C ASP A 81 40.82 29.34 18.17
N ALA A 82 41.29 28.48 17.25
CA ALA A 82 40.43 27.81 16.28
C ALA A 82 39.83 26.51 16.86
N GLU A 83 38.53 26.31 16.65
CA GLU A 83 37.81 25.11 17.15
C GLU A 83 37.91 23.92 16.20
N GLU A 84 38.19 24.16 14.92
CA GLU A 84 38.21 23.20 13.80
C GLU A 84 39.38 23.55 12.84
N ILE A 85 39.82 22.58 12.03
CA ILE A 85 40.73 22.81 10.89
C ILE A 85 40.01 22.45 9.60
N SER A 86 39.97 23.40 8.66
CA SER A 86 39.42 23.19 7.32
C SER A 86 40.50 22.78 6.32
N LEU A 87 40.08 22.16 5.22
CA LEU A 87 40.98 21.83 4.11
C LEU A 87 41.67 23.09 3.52
N GLU A 88 40.98 24.23 3.47
CA GLU A 88 41.51 25.49 2.93
C GLU A 88 42.62 26.08 3.80
N GLU A 89 42.56 25.91 5.12
CA GLU A 89 43.68 26.27 5.99
C GLU A 89 44.90 25.37 5.79
N LEU A 90 44.69 24.07 5.58
CA LEU A 90 45.78 23.11 5.48
C LEU A 90 46.46 23.13 4.10
N SER A 91 45.67 23.27 3.03
CA SER A 91 46.15 23.52 1.67
C SER A 91 45.20 24.46 0.92
N PRO A 92 45.54 25.76 0.79
CA PRO A 92 44.68 26.73 0.12
C PRO A 92 44.32 26.37 -1.32
N ALA A 93 45.26 25.76 -2.07
CA ALA A 93 45.01 25.39 -3.47
C ALA A 93 43.94 24.30 -3.60
N ASP A 94 44.06 23.21 -2.81
CA ASP A 94 43.10 22.11 -2.78
C ASP A 94 41.75 22.56 -2.20
N GLY A 95 41.75 23.35 -1.12
CA GLY A 95 40.55 23.92 -0.51
C GLY A 95 39.78 24.83 -1.47
N HIS A 96 40.46 25.73 -2.18
CA HIS A 96 39.83 26.55 -3.22
C HIS A 96 39.27 25.72 -4.38
N LEU A 97 39.93 24.62 -4.79
CA LEU A 97 39.42 23.71 -5.83
C LEU A 97 38.13 23.01 -5.37
N VAL A 98 38.11 22.47 -4.15
CA VAL A 98 36.90 21.84 -3.59
C VAL A 98 35.79 22.86 -3.39
N ASN A 99 36.09 24.07 -2.89
CA ASN A 99 35.10 25.13 -2.72
C ASN A 99 34.57 25.66 -4.06
N ARG A 100 35.37 25.68 -5.15
CA ARG A 100 34.89 25.96 -6.50
C ARG A 100 33.80 24.96 -6.94
N ILE A 101 34.06 23.66 -6.83
CA ILE A 101 33.07 22.65 -7.28
C ILE A 101 31.83 22.65 -6.38
N ARG A 102 31.96 22.79 -5.05
CA ARG A 102 30.80 22.87 -4.14
C ARG A 102 29.90 24.08 -4.43
N ASN A 103 30.49 25.25 -4.68
CA ASN A 103 29.72 26.45 -5.05
C ASN A 103 29.06 26.29 -6.43
N TRP A 104 29.81 25.82 -7.44
CA TRP A 104 29.24 25.54 -8.77
C TRP A 104 28.08 24.54 -8.73
N ILE A 105 28.18 23.47 -7.92
CA ILE A 105 27.08 22.52 -7.72
C ILE A 105 25.83 23.21 -7.18
N LYS A 106 25.99 24.05 -6.13
CA LYS A 106 24.88 24.78 -5.51
C LYS A 106 24.26 25.80 -6.48
N ASP A 107 25.08 26.53 -7.21
CA ASP A 107 24.63 27.62 -8.08
C ASP A 107 24.00 27.10 -9.40
N ALA A 108 24.50 25.98 -9.94
CA ALA A 108 24.01 25.40 -11.19
C ALA A 108 22.87 24.38 -11.02
N PHE A 109 22.81 23.65 -9.90
CA PHE A 109 21.86 22.55 -9.68
C PHE A 109 21.08 22.63 -8.36
N GLY A 110 21.42 23.55 -7.45
CA GLY A 110 20.87 23.64 -6.10
C GLY A 110 21.49 22.66 -5.09
N SER A 111 21.74 21.41 -5.49
CA SER A 111 22.35 20.37 -4.64
C SER A 111 23.12 19.31 -5.44
N PRO A 112 24.05 18.54 -4.83
CA PRO A 112 24.69 17.40 -5.48
C PRO A 112 23.71 16.28 -5.83
N ALA A 113 22.61 16.16 -5.07
CA ALA A 113 21.55 15.19 -5.37
C ALA A 113 20.89 15.50 -6.72
N ASN A 114 20.64 16.78 -7.03
CA ASN A 114 20.11 17.23 -8.31
C ASN A 114 21.16 17.10 -9.42
N MET A 115 22.41 17.49 -9.17
CA MET A 115 23.52 17.30 -10.11
C MET A 115 23.60 15.83 -10.56
N TRP A 116 23.52 14.87 -9.62
CA TRP A 116 23.55 13.43 -9.94
C TRP A 116 22.51 13.05 -11.00
N THR A 117 21.29 13.58 -10.91
CA THR A 117 20.22 13.26 -11.88
C THR A 117 20.47 13.78 -13.29
N VAL A 118 21.37 14.77 -13.45
CA VAL A 118 21.76 15.34 -14.74
C VAL A 118 22.96 14.58 -15.33
N ILE A 119 23.94 14.21 -14.50
CA ILE A 119 25.16 13.54 -14.95
C ILE A 119 24.96 12.03 -15.19
N ASP A 120 24.12 11.35 -14.40
CA ASP A 120 23.77 9.94 -14.56
C ASP A 120 22.55 9.76 -15.48
N VAL A 121 22.65 10.27 -16.71
CA VAL A 121 21.57 10.27 -17.73
C VAL A 121 21.01 8.87 -17.98
N ASN A 122 21.87 7.85 -17.90
CA ASN A 122 21.52 6.45 -18.17
C ASN A 122 20.98 5.70 -16.94
N GLN A 123 20.97 6.33 -15.76
CA GLN A 123 20.66 5.68 -14.47
C GLN A 123 21.50 4.42 -14.23
N ALA A 124 22.79 4.49 -14.57
CA ALA A 124 23.75 3.43 -14.30
C ALA A 124 24.02 3.28 -12.79
N GLY A 125 23.83 4.36 -12.03
CA GLY A 125 24.10 4.41 -10.58
C GLY A 125 25.58 4.58 -10.23
N ASN A 126 26.46 4.53 -11.23
CA ASN A 126 27.89 4.77 -11.14
C ASN A 126 28.40 5.57 -12.35
N LEU A 127 29.50 6.30 -12.14
CA LEU A 127 30.23 7.03 -13.18
C LEU A 127 31.71 6.72 -13.08
N ASP A 128 32.33 6.37 -14.20
CA ASP A 128 33.80 6.31 -14.28
C ASP A 128 34.40 7.72 -14.41
N ARG A 129 35.73 7.80 -14.32
CA ARG A 129 36.47 9.06 -14.37
C ARG A 129 36.24 9.85 -15.65
N GLU A 130 36.17 9.15 -16.79
CA GLU A 130 35.98 9.77 -18.11
C GLU A 130 34.56 10.37 -18.21
N GLY A 131 33.55 9.63 -17.74
CA GLY A 131 32.17 10.10 -17.62
C GLY A 131 32.03 11.29 -16.68
N TRP A 132 32.65 11.26 -15.49
CA TRP A 132 32.65 12.38 -14.54
C TRP A 132 33.25 13.66 -15.14
N VAL A 133 34.45 13.57 -15.73
CA VAL A 133 35.13 14.72 -16.34
C VAL A 133 34.29 15.28 -17.49
N ALA A 134 33.79 14.41 -18.38
CA ALA A 134 32.96 14.83 -19.52
C ALA A 134 31.62 15.47 -19.06
N ALA A 135 30.99 14.93 -18.02
CA ALA A 135 29.73 15.43 -17.49
C ALA A 135 29.90 16.81 -16.82
N CYS A 136 30.96 17.01 -16.01
CA CYS A 136 31.23 18.30 -15.39
C CYS A 136 31.63 19.37 -16.42
N MET A 137 32.47 19.02 -17.40
CA MET A 137 32.85 19.92 -18.50
C MET A 137 31.64 20.33 -19.35
N SER A 138 30.81 19.37 -19.78
CA SER A 138 29.62 19.66 -20.59
C SER A 138 28.53 20.41 -19.82
N SER A 139 28.53 20.31 -18.49
CA SER A 139 27.67 21.10 -17.60
C SER A 139 28.23 22.49 -17.26
N GLY A 140 29.39 22.87 -17.80
CA GLY A 140 29.94 24.22 -17.66
C GLY A 140 30.74 24.48 -16.37
N PHE A 141 31.42 23.48 -15.81
CA PHE A 141 32.42 23.72 -14.75
C PHE A 141 33.65 24.46 -15.30
N GLU A 142 34.04 25.57 -14.68
CA GLU A 142 35.23 26.35 -15.05
C GLU A 142 36.51 25.77 -14.40
N GLY A 143 37.09 24.78 -15.06
CA GLY A 143 38.36 24.15 -14.64
C GLY A 143 38.98 23.25 -15.72
N THR A 144 40.05 22.53 -15.37
CA THR A 144 40.74 21.63 -16.31
C THR A 144 40.32 20.15 -16.14
N ALA A 145 40.66 19.31 -17.13
CA ALA A 145 40.37 17.88 -17.06
C ALA A 145 41.18 17.18 -15.96
N GLU A 146 42.37 17.69 -15.67
CA GLU A 146 43.25 17.24 -14.58
C GLU A 146 42.67 17.63 -13.22
N GLU A 147 42.14 18.86 -13.06
CA GLU A 147 41.45 19.29 -11.84
C GLU A 147 40.23 18.41 -11.54
N LEU A 148 39.40 18.13 -12.55
CA LEU A 148 38.23 17.25 -12.42
C LEU A 148 38.63 15.79 -12.16
N SER A 149 39.74 15.32 -12.73
CA SER A 149 40.30 14.00 -12.45
C SER A 149 40.82 13.88 -11.02
N TYR A 150 41.44 14.95 -10.49
CA TYR A 150 41.92 14.99 -9.11
C TYR A 150 40.76 15.10 -8.10
N LEU A 151 39.70 15.83 -8.45
CA LEU A 151 38.43 15.82 -7.71
C LEU A 151 37.71 14.46 -7.77
N PHE A 152 37.86 13.70 -8.85
CA PHE A 152 37.36 12.32 -8.89
C PHE A 152 38.05 11.46 -7.81
N ASP A 153 39.38 11.57 -7.64
CA ASP A 153 40.11 10.83 -6.59
C ASP A 153 39.78 11.26 -5.15
N PHE A 154 39.20 12.45 -4.97
CA PHE A 154 38.66 12.95 -3.69
C PHE A 154 37.29 12.34 -3.35
N ILE A 155 36.54 11.89 -4.38
CA ILE A 155 35.22 11.28 -4.27
C ILE A 155 35.37 9.74 -4.20
N ASP A 156 36.19 9.16 -5.09
CA ASP A 156 36.62 7.76 -5.13
C ASP A 156 37.65 7.47 -4.03
N ILE A 157 37.15 7.29 -2.80
CA ILE A 157 37.95 7.00 -1.60
C ILE A 157 38.35 5.53 -1.53
N ASP A 158 37.58 4.62 -2.14
CA ASP A 158 37.82 3.17 -2.09
C ASP A 158 38.72 2.65 -3.23
N GLU A 159 39.07 3.51 -4.19
CA GLU A 159 39.84 3.18 -5.41
C GLU A 159 39.13 2.16 -6.31
N SER A 160 37.79 2.13 -6.28
CA SER A 160 36.99 1.31 -7.19
C SER A 160 37.05 1.77 -8.66
N GLY A 161 37.52 3.00 -8.90
CA GLY A 161 37.57 3.62 -10.23
C GLY A 161 36.20 4.08 -10.74
N GLN A 162 35.18 4.05 -9.89
CA GLN A 162 33.82 4.48 -10.16
C GLN A 162 33.29 5.26 -8.97
N VAL A 163 32.63 6.39 -9.20
CA VAL A 163 31.91 7.11 -8.15
C VAL A 163 30.43 6.79 -8.22
N ASN A 164 29.76 6.74 -7.08
CA ASN A 164 28.31 6.57 -6.97
C ASN A 164 27.65 7.79 -6.29
N LYS A 165 26.31 7.81 -6.26
CA LYS A 165 25.57 8.94 -5.71
C LYS A 165 25.89 9.22 -4.23
N GLU A 166 26.04 8.20 -3.38
CA GLU A 166 26.34 8.41 -1.95
C GLU A 166 27.68 9.11 -1.73
N GLU A 167 28.66 8.85 -2.61
CA GLU A 167 30.00 9.44 -2.56
C GLU A 167 30.03 10.89 -3.06
N VAL A 168 29.07 11.33 -3.87
CA VAL A 168 28.97 12.74 -4.33
C VAL A 168 28.23 13.63 -3.31
N LEU A 169 27.35 13.06 -2.47
CA LEU A 169 26.48 13.84 -1.58
C LEU A 169 27.22 14.66 -0.51
N PHE A 170 28.44 14.30 -0.10
CA PHE A 170 29.18 15.08 0.90
C PHE A 170 29.63 16.46 0.40
N LEU A 171 29.62 16.68 -0.94
CA LEU A 171 29.91 17.99 -1.53
C LEU A 171 28.83 19.04 -1.23
N GLU A 172 27.67 18.64 -0.69
CA GLU A 172 26.64 19.59 -0.25
C GLU A 172 27.23 20.60 0.74
N ARG A 173 26.86 21.87 0.56
CA ARG A 173 27.41 23.01 1.30
C ARG A 173 26.70 23.22 2.63
N ASP A 174 25.42 22.90 2.73
CA ASP A 174 24.68 22.97 3.99
C ASP A 174 24.78 21.63 4.75
N SER A 175 25.23 21.65 6.01
CA SER A 175 25.42 20.41 6.78
C SER A 175 24.11 19.68 7.09
N GLN A 176 22.99 20.39 7.29
CA GLN A 176 21.71 19.74 7.57
C GLN A 176 21.14 19.09 6.30
N GLU A 177 21.27 19.75 5.15
CA GLU A 177 20.85 19.18 3.86
C GLU A 177 21.75 18.00 3.45
N ARG A 178 23.06 18.09 3.69
CA ARG A 178 24.04 17.00 3.51
C ARG A 178 23.66 15.76 4.31
N ASP A 179 23.50 15.90 5.63
CA ASP A 179 23.16 14.80 6.52
C ASP A 179 21.78 14.22 6.17
N LYS A 180 20.84 15.08 5.79
CA LYS A 180 19.51 14.69 5.32
C LYS A 180 19.60 13.81 4.08
N ALA A 181 20.34 14.24 3.04
CA ALA A 181 20.46 13.55 1.77
C ALA A 181 21.26 12.25 1.88
N ILE A 182 22.39 12.25 2.59
CA ILE A 182 23.22 11.05 2.83
C ILE A 182 22.40 9.97 3.55
N PHE A 183 21.60 10.36 4.55
CA PHE A 183 20.70 9.43 5.24
C PHE A 183 19.64 8.85 4.29
N GLU A 184 19.02 9.68 3.46
CA GLU A 184 17.95 9.25 2.53
C GLU A 184 18.47 8.28 1.46
N GLU A 185 19.63 8.55 0.86
CA GLU A 185 20.21 7.64 -0.14
C GLU A 185 20.70 6.33 0.53
N LYS A 186 21.38 6.38 1.67
CA LYS A 186 21.77 5.17 2.44
C LYS A 186 20.57 4.30 2.81
N MET A 187 19.44 4.90 3.19
CA MET A 187 18.21 4.17 3.48
C MET A 187 17.57 3.59 2.21
N LYS A 188 17.64 4.30 1.09
CA LYS A 188 17.18 3.81 -0.22
C LYS A 188 18.02 2.61 -0.69
N SER A 189 19.35 2.70 -0.69
CA SER A 189 20.28 1.62 -1.02
C SER A 189 20.05 0.39 -0.13
N ARG A 190 19.98 0.59 1.19
CA ARG A 190 19.66 -0.48 2.15
C ARG A 190 18.27 -1.10 1.87
N GLY A 191 17.25 -0.29 1.60
CA GLY A 191 15.90 -0.75 1.31
C GLY A 191 15.76 -1.48 -0.03
N GLN A 192 16.60 -1.15 -1.02
CA GLN A 192 16.72 -1.89 -2.27
C GLN A 192 17.42 -3.25 -2.04
N MET A 193 18.53 -3.27 -1.30
CA MET A 193 19.25 -4.50 -0.95
C MET A 193 18.35 -5.47 -0.17
N GLN A 194 17.61 -4.99 0.83
CA GLN A 194 16.65 -5.80 1.59
C GLN A 194 15.50 -6.32 0.71
N ARG A 195 15.04 -5.55 -0.30
CA ARG A 195 14.05 -5.99 -1.28
C ARG A 195 14.60 -7.10 -2.18
N LEU A 196 15.83 -6.97 -2.66
CA LEU A 196 16.51 -7.99 -3.46
C LEU A 196 16.68 -9.29 -2.66
N TRP A 197 17.18 -9.20 -1.42
CA TRP A 197 17.31 -10.35 -0.52
C TRP A 197 15.97 -11.03 -0.23
N ALA A 198 14.93 -10.26 0.06
CA ALA A 198 13.57 -10.77 0.23
C ALA A 198 13.07 -11.50 -1.03
N SER A 199 13.27 -10.92 -2.22
CA SER A 199 12.88 -11.50 -3.50
C SER A 199 13.58 -12.84 -3.79
N VAL A 200 14.91 -12.90 -3.61
CA VAL A 200 15.70 -14.12 -3.80
C VAL A 200 15.28 -15.20 -2.80
N TYR A 201 15.21 -14.87 -1.51
CA TYR A 201 14.79 -15.81 -0.47
C TYR A 201 13.36 -16.33 -0.68
N TRP A 202 12.43 -15.46 -1.09
CA TRP A 202 11.06 -15.83 -1.44
C TRP A 202 11.01 -16.78 -2.66
N SER A 203 11.82 -16.52 -3.68
CA SER A 203 11.94 -17.40 -4.86
C SER A 203 12.45 -18.79 -4.48
N GLU A 204 13.51 -18.88 -3.66
CA GLU A 204 14.05 -20.17 -3.22
C GLU A 204 13.08 -20.96 -2.35
N LEU A 205 12.28 -20.30 -1.50
CA LEU A 205 11.22 -20.97 -0.72
C LEU A 205 10.13 -21.63 -1.60
N HIS A 206 9.82 -21.04 -2.76
CA HIS A 206 8.74 -21.53 -3.64
C HIS A 206 9.23 -22.53 -4.69
N LYS A 207 10.54 -22.58 -4.96
CA LYS A 207 11.16 -23.73 -5.63
C LYS A 207 11.07 -24.91 -4.66
N LYS A 208 10.18 -25.87 -4.94
CA LYS A 208 9.94 -27.10 -4.15
C LYS A 208 11.15 -28.06 -4.16
N GLN A 209 12.30 -27.61 -3.68
CA GLN A 209 13.53 -28.37 -3.58
C GLN A 209 13.55 -29.23 -2.32
N SER A 210 14.36 -30.30 -2.34
CA SER A 210 14.68 -31.04 -1.12
C SER A 210 15.39 -30.13 -0.11
N PRO A 211 15.06 -30.18 1.19
CA PRO A 211 15.80 -29.47 2.25
C PRO A 211 17.31 -29.80 2.31
N LEU A 212 17.71 -30.92 1.72
CA LEU A 212 19.11 -31.36 1.60
C LEU A 212 19.87 -30.69 0.42
N SER A 213 19.17 -29.94 -0.45
CA SER A 213 19.79 -29.21 -1.56
C SER A 213 20.86 -28.22 -1.06
N ARG A 214 21.92 -28.04 -1.85
CA ARG A 214 22.90 -26.96 -1.61
C ARG A 214 22.31 -25.56 -1.82
N LEU A 215 21.21 -25.46 -2.58
CA LEU A 215 20.50 -24.21 -2.87
C LEU A 215 19.31 -23.97 -1.93
N ALA A 216 18.95 -24.94 -1.07
CA ALA A 216 17.86 -24.75 -0.12
C ALA A 216 18.22 -23.71 0.96
N PRO A 217 17.29 -22.81 1.35
CA PRO A 217 17.50 -21.86 2.45
C PRO A 217 17.93 -22.57 3.74
N ARG A 218 19.00 -22.09 4.37
CA ARG A 218 19.54 -22.71 5.58
C ARG A 218 18.75 -22.28 6.83
N PRO A 219 18.32 -23.21 7.71
CA PRO A 219 17.47 -22.87 8.85
C PRO A 219 18.02 -21.78 9.79
N TRP A 220 19.33 -21.74 10.01
CA TRP A 220 19.96 -20.73 10.88
C TRP A 220 20.07 -19.34 10.24
N LEU A 221 19.98 -19.24 8.90
CA LEU A 221 19.87 -17.96 8.20
C LEU A 221 18.41 -17.49 8.09
N ALA A 222 17.45 -18.41 8.21
CA ALA A 222 16.02 -18.12 8.04
C ALA A 222 15.57 -16.96 8.95
N THR A 223 15.91 -16.97 10.25
CA THR A 223 15.52 -15.91 11.20
C THR A 223 15.93 -14.50 10.72
N SER A 224 17.13 -14.35 10.17
CA SER A 224 17.63 -13.08 9.64
C SER A 224 16.89 -12.63 8.38
N PHE A 225 16.58 -13.55 7.45
CA PHE A 225 15.81 -13.20 6.25
C PHE A 225 14.32 -13.02 6.52
N GLU A 226 13.72 -13.84 7.39
CA GLU A 226 12.29 -13.82 7.72
C GLU A 226 11.84 -12.59 8.51
N SER A 227 12.77 -11.94 9.21
CA SER A 227 12.56 -10.65 9.86
C SER A 227 12.70 -9.44 8.92
N LEU A 228 13.14 -9.63 7.66
CA LEU A 228 13.32 -8.52 6.73
C LEU A 228 11.98 -7.81 6.42
N PRO A 229 11.88 -6.48 6.60
CA PRO A 229 10.67 -5.70 6.33
C PRO A 229 10.00 -6.02 4.98
N PRO A 230 10.73 -6.08 3.84
CA PRO A 230 10.09 -6.36 2.55
C PRO A 230 9.58 -7.81 2.44
N LEU A 231 10.22 -8.78 3.10
CA LEU A 231 9.77 -10.18 3.08
C LEU A 231 8.53 -10.37 3.94
N VAL A 232 8.42 -9.66 5.07
CA VAL A 232 7.19 -9.65 5.89
C VAL A 232 6.02 -9.09 5.10
N ILE A 233 6.21 -7.97 4.38
CA ILE A 233 5.20 -7.40 3.47
C ILE A 233 4.81 -8.42 2.39
N VAL A 234 5.77 -9.01 1.67
CA VAL A 234 5.50 -9.99 0.60
C VAL A 234 4.77 -11.22 1.13
N LYS A 235 5.20 -11.79 2.27
CA LYS A 235 4.53 -12.91 2.96
C LYS A 235 3.07 -12.57 3.29
N ARG A 236 2.83 -11.36 3.84
CA ARG A 236 1.49 -10.89 4.20
C ARG A 236 0.61 -10.70 2.96
N GLN A 237 1.11 -10.00 1.94
CA GLN A 237 0.38 -9.80 0.68
C GLN A 237 0.06 -11.14 -0.01
N HIS A 238 1.00 -12.09 -0.03
CA HIS A 238 0.75 -13.42 -0.60
C HIS A 238 -0.34 -14.17 0.16
N ARG A 239 -0.28 -14.19 1.50
CA ARG A 239 -1.32 -14.79 2.34
C ARG A 239 -2.69 -14.17 2.09
N LEU A 240 -2.78 -12.85 1.96
CA LEU A 240 -4.03 -12.14 1.64
C LEU A 240 -4.56 -12.52 0.24
N ARG A 241 -3.69 -12.64 -0.77
CA ARG A 241 -4.07 -13.11 -2.12
C ARG A 241 -4.57 -14.55 -2.10
N GLU A 242 -3.91 -15.47 -1.39
CA GLU A 242 -4.38 -16.86 -1.25
C GLU A 242 -5.76 -16.95 -0.58
N VAL A 243 -5.98 -16.18 0.49
CA VAL A 243 -7.28 -16.13 1.18
C VAL A 243 -8.36 -15.61 0.23
N ARG A 244 -8.09 -14.52 -0.50
CA ARG A 244 -9.01 -13.96 -1.51
C ARG A 244 -9.33 -14.93 -2.64
N ASN A 245 -8.34 -15.66 -3.14
CA ASN A 245 -8.55 -16.66 -4.18
C ASN A 245 -9.46 -17.80 -3.68
N ARG A 246 -9.21 -18.34 -2.48
CA ARG A 246 -10.06 -19.39 -1.87
C ARG A 246 -11.47 -18.88 -1.55
N GLN A 247 -11.62 -17.62 -1.14
CA GLN A 247 -12.91 -16.95 -0.97
C GLN A 247 -13.70 -16.90 -2.29
N GLN A 248 -13.06 -16.40 -3.36
CA GLN A 248 -13.70 -16.26 -4.67
C GLN A 248 -14.07 -17.62 -5.30
N GLU A 249 -13.20 -18.61 -5.20
CA GLU A 249 -13.44 -19.99 -5.66
C GLU A 249 -14.65 -20.60 -4.93
N ALA A 250 -14.66 -20.54 -3.60
CA ALA A 250 -15.76 -21.04 -2.78
C ALA A 250 -17.10 -20.34 -3.09
N LYS A 251 -17.09 -19.00 -3.26
CA LYS A 251 -18.27 -18.21 -3.66
C LYS A 251 -18.80 -18.64 -5.02
N THR A 252 -17.91 -18.80 -6.00
CA THR A 252 -18.28 -19.14 -7.38
C THR A 252 -18.96 -20.51 -7.47
N LEU A 253 -18.34 -21.53 -6.85
CA LEU A 253 -18.91 -22.88 -6.78
C LEU A 253 -20.27 -22.90 -6.09
N PHE A 254 -20.40 -22.23 -4.94
CA PHE A 254 -21.66 -22.14 -4.20
C PHE A 254 -22.79 -21.53 -5.03
N LEU A 255 -22.55 -20.36 -5.65
CA LEU A 255 -23.57 -19.68 -6.47
C LEU A 255 -23.97 -20.49 -7.71
N GLN A 256 -23.02 -21.24 -8.30
CA GLN A 256 -23.31 -22.17 -9.39
C GLN A 256 -24.24 -23.31 -8.94
N SER A 257 -23.98 -23.93 -7.77
CA SER A 257 -24.86 -24.96 -7.20
C SER A 257 -26.26 -24.42 -6.85
N LEU A 258 -26.36 -23.20 -6.32
CA LEU A 258 -27.65 -22.56 -6.01
C LEU A 258 -28.48 -22.32 -7.28
N SER A 259 -27.88 -21.71 -8.30
CA SER A 259 -28.58 -21.42 -9.56
C SER A 259 -29.00 -22.70 -10.29
N GLN A 260 -28.15 -23.74 -10.31
CA GLN A 260 -28.50 -25.04 -10.90
C GLN A 260 -29.67 -25.74 -10.18
N LYS A 261 -29.75 -25.67 -8.84
CA LYS A 261 -30.80 -26.37 -8.06
C LYS A 261 -32.12 -25.61 -7.96
N TYR A 262 -32.08 -24.27 -7.93
CA TYR A 262 -33.27 -23.42 -7.69
C TYR A 262 -33.64 -22.50 -8.86
N GLY A 263 -32.85 -22.47 -9.95
CA GLY A 263 -33.04 -21.62 -11.11
C GLY A 263 -32.50 -20.19 -10.95
N SER A 264 -32.46 -19.64 -9.74
CA SER A 264 -31.79 -18.35 -9.44
C SER A 264 -31.31 -18.29 -8.00
N CYS A 265 -30.25 -17.51 -7.76
CA CYS A 265 -29.68 -17.32 -6.42
C CYS A 265 -30.65 -16.59 -5.49
N ALA A 266 -31.43 -15.63 -6.00
CA ALA A 266 -32.45 -14.93 -5.21
C ALA A 266 -33.60 -15.86 -4.77
N ARG A 267 -33.98 -16.84 -5.60
CA ARG A 267 -34.97 -17.86 -5.20
C ARG A 267 -34.38 -18.89 -4.24
N ALA A 268 -33.14 -19.32 -4.48
CA ALA A 268 -32.40 -20.19 -3.57
C ALA A 268 -32.32 -19.60 -2.16
N TRP A 269 -32.05 -18.29 -2.07
CA TRP A 269 -32.11 -17.53 -0.83
C TRP A 269 -33.46 -17.68 -0.13
N ARG A 270 -34.54 -17.19 -0.75
CA ARG A 270 -35.88 -17.12 -0.15
C ARG A 270 -36.51 -18.48 0.19
N ARG A 271 -36.17 -19.54 -0.57
CA ARG A 271 -36.81 -20.86 -0.43
C ARG A 271 -35.96 -21.90 0.30
N GLY A 272 -34.64 -21.82 0.19
CA GLY A 272 -33.71 -22.83 0.70
C GLY A 272 -32.94 -22.39 1.93
N ILE A 273 -32.54 -21.12 1.98
CA ILE A 273 -31.55 -20.60 2.93
C ILE A 273 -32.22 -19.78 4.04
N ASP A 274 -33.02 -18.79 3.67
CA ASP A 274 -33.82 -17.94 4.57
C ASP A 274 -35.31 -18.28 4.44
N THR A 275 -35.70 -19.45 4.96
CA THR A 275 -37.09 -19.94 4.92
C THR A 275 -38.07 -19.07 5.72
N ASP A 276 -37.53 -18.30 6.67
CA ASP A 276 -38.31 -17.56 7.66
C ASP A 276 -38.50 -16.08 7.27
N GLY A 277 -37.87 -15.62 6.18
CA GLY A 277 -37.93 -14.22 5.73
C GLY A 277 -37.23 -13.26 6.68
N LYS A 278 -36.13 -13.69 7.31
CA LYS A 278 -35.29 -12.85 8.19
C LYS A 278 -34.39 -11.89 7.39
N PHE A 279 -34.33 -12.06 6.07
CA PHE A 279 -33.50 -11.38 5.07
C PHE A 279 -31.99 -11.55 5.23
N CYS A 280 -31.53 -11.97 6.41
CA CYS A 280 -30.16 -12.32 6.73
C CYS A 280 -30.12 -13.58 7.61
N ILE A 281 -29.07 -14.39 7.45
CA ILE A 281 -28.83 -15.65 8.17
C ILE A 281 -27.50 -15.59 8.92
N ASP A 282 -27.35 -16.40 9.97
CA ASP A 282 -26.05 -16.61 10.61
C ASP A 282 -25.23 -17.74 9.97
N LYS A 283 -23.98 -17.87 10.42
CA LYS A 283 -23.02 -18.90 9.99
C LYS A 283 -23.46 -20.33 10.26
N LEU A 284 -24.25 -20.55 11.31
CA LEU A 284 -24.75 -21.87 11.66
C LEU A 284 -25.84 -22.31 10.66
N ILE A 285 -26.74 -21.41 10.29
CA ILE A 285 -27.77 -21.63 9.26
C ILE A 285 -27.10 -21.95 7.90
N LEU A 286 -26.14 -21.12 7.44
CA LEU A 286 -25.45 -21.39 6.17
C LEU A 286 -24.70 -22.74 6.20
N ARG A 287 -23.95 -23.03 7.27
CA ARG A 287 -23.23 -24.30 7.41
C ARG A 287 -24.17 -25.50 7.40
N ASN A 288 -25.32 -25.40 8.08
CA ASN A 288 -26.33 -26.46 8.10
C ASN A 288 -27.00 -26.64 6.74
N PHE A 289 -27.20 -25.56 5.98
CA PHE A 289 -27.66 -25.62 4.59
C PHE A 289 -26.64 -26.33 3.69
N CYS A 290 -25.36 -25.90 3.69
CA CYS A 290 -24.30 -26.50 2.88
C CYS A 290 -24.19 -28.02 3.12
N ARG A 291 -24.15 -28.44 4.40
CA ARG A 291 -24.08 -29.87 4.77
C ARG A 291 -25.31 -30.66 4.33
N ARG A 292 -26.53 -30.12 4.50
CA ARG A 292 -27.77 -30.78 4.04
C ARG A 292 -27.82 -30.93 2.52
N HIS A 293 -27.03 -30.13 1.80
CA HIS A 293 -26.97 -30.11 0.34
C HIS A 293 -25.69 -30.73 -0.22
N GLU A 294 -24.87 -31.39 0.62
CA GLU A 294 -23.61 -32.05 0.24
C GLU A 294 -22.62 -31.10 -0.47
N LEU A 295 -22.66 -29.81 -0.13
CA LEU A 295 -21.77 -28.79 -0.70
C LEU A 295 -20.44 -28.67 0.07
N ASP A 296 -20.30 -29.36 1.20
CA ASP A 296 -19.14 -29.27 2.09
C ASP A 296 -17.95 -30.15 1.66
N THR A 297 -18.10 -30.99 0.63
CA THR A 297 -16.99 -31.68 -0.04
C THR A 297 -16.22 -30.75 -0.98
N ASP A 298 -16.94 -29.91 -1.72
CA ASP A 298 -16.39 -29.13 -2.84
C ASP A 298 -16.19 -27.66 -2.46
N VAL A 299 -16.92 -27.15 -1.46
CA VAL A 299 -16.89 -25.74 -1.06
C VAL A 299 -16.34 -25.58 0.36
N HIS A 300 -15.18 -24.94 0.48
CA HIS A 300 -14.57 -24.64 1.78
C HIS A 300 -15.38 -23.61 2.58
N ILE A 301 -16.23 -24.09 3.50
CA ILE A 301 -17.25 -23.30 4.21
C ILE A 301 -16.69 -22.05 4.89
N GLN A 302 -15.48 -22.10 5.47
CA GLN A 302 -14.88 -20.93 6.14
C GLN A 302 -14.49 -19.83 5.13
N SER A 303 -14.05 -20.22 3.93
CA SER A 303 -13.76 -19.28 2.84
C SER A 303 -15.04 -18.78 2.19
N LEU A 304 -16.04 -19.65 2.00
CA LEU A 304 -17.37 -19.24 1.54
C LEU A 304 -17.98 -18.20 2.47
N TRP A 305 -18.01 -18.48 3.77
CA TRP A 305 -18.53 -17.58 4.78
C TRP A 305 -17.88 -16.19 4.65
N SER A 306 -16.55 -16.15 4.76
CA SER A 306 -15.76 -14.91 4.67
C SER A 306 -15.74 -14.26 3.27
N SER A 307 -16.49 -14.78 2.30
CA SER A 307 -16.68 -14.21 0.95
C SER A 307 -18.11 -13.72 0.71
N LEU A 308 -19.04 -14.11 1.58
CA LEU A 308 -20.43 -13.69 1.58
C LEU A 308 -20.62 -12.62 2.66
N ASP A 309 -20.23 -12.94 3.90
CA ASP A 309 -20.03 -12.05 5.05
C ASP A 309 -18.76 -11.22 4.79
N SER A 310 -18.88 -10.26 3.85
CA SER A 310 -17.75 -9.46 3.33
C SER A 310 -17.46 -8.26 4.24
N ASP A 311 -18.53 -7.74 4.83
CA ASP A 311 -18.64 -6.74 5.88
C ASP A 311 -18.40 -7.29 7.30
N LYS A 312 -18.35 -8.63 7.44
CA LYS A 312 -18.12 -9.35 8.71
C LYS A 312 -19.17 -9.05 9.80
N ASP A 313 -20.39 -8.65 9.46
CA ASP A 313 -21.49 -8.39 10.40
C ASP A 313 -21.98 -9.65 11.15
N GLY A 314 -21.41 -10.81 10.79
CA GLY A 314 -21.73 -12.12 11.36
C GLY A 314 -22.94 -12.75 10.68
N LYS A 315 -23.36 -12.20 9.54
CA LYS A 315 -24.47 -12.70 8.73
C LYS A 315 -24.10 -12.76 7.26
N VAL A 316 -25.04 -13.32 6.52
CA VAL A 316 -25.14 -13.15 5.07
C VAL A 316 -26.56 -12.73 4.80
N CYS A 317 -26.78 -11.83 3.85
CA CYS A 317 -28.09 -11.35 3.45
C CYS A 317 -28.33 -11.65 1.95
N LEU A 318 -29.53 -11.31 1.45
CA LEU A 318 -29.89 -11.57 0.04
C LEU A 318 -28.92 -10.89 -0.95
N GLN A 319 -28.47 -9.68 -0.67
CA GLN A 319 -27.59 -8.92 -1.57
C GLN A 319 -26.23 -9.59 -1.79
N ASP A 320 -25.73 -10.36 -0.83
CA ASP A 320 -24.39 -10.96 -0.89
C ASP A 320 -24.36 -12.24 -1.76
N VAL A 321 -25.54 -12.85 -1.93
CA VAL A 321 -25.81 -14.05 -2.72
C VAL A 321 -26.48 -13.73 -4.07
N SER A 322 -27.28 -12.67 -4.16
CA SER A 322 -27.84 -12.14 -5.42
C SER A 322 -27.98 -10.61 -5.38
N PRO A 323 -26.91 -9.86 -5.74
CA PRO A 323 -26.96 -8.40 -5.77
C PRO A 323 -28.04 -7.88 -6.74
N LEU A 324 -28.12 -8.46 -7.93
CA LEU A 324 -29.10 -8.08 -8.96
C LEU A 324 -30.54 -8.37 -8.51
N GLY A 325 -30.77 -9.52 -7.87
CA GLY A 325 -32.08 -9.86 -7.29
C GLY A 325 -32.47 -8.94 -6.14
N ALA A 326 -31.52 -8.58 -5.26
CA ALA A 326 -31.75 -7.62 -4.19
C ALA A 326 -32.13 -6.23 -4.73
N VAL A 327 -31.36 -5.69 -5.69
CA VAL A 327 -31.67 -4.41 -6.36
C VAL A 327 -33.04 -4.46 -7.03
N ALA A 328 -33.34 -5.51 -7.78
CA ALA A 328 -34.60 -5.67 -8.49
C ALA A 328 -35.81 -5.72 -7.53
N LEU A 329 -35.71 -6.46 -6.41
CA LEU A 329 -36.74 -6.50 -5.37
C LEU A 329 -36.87 -5.18 -4.59
N ALA A 330 -35.76 -4.52 -4.26
CA ALA A 330 -35.77 -3.22 -3.56
C ALA A 330 -36.39 -2.11 -4.42
N SER A 331 -36.03 -2.09 -5.70
CA SER A 331 -36.59 -1.22 -6.74
C SER A 331 -38.09 -1.42 -6.91
N PHE A 332 -38.54 -2.68 -6.99
CA PHE A 332 -39.97 -3.02 -7.00
C PHE A 332 -40.68 -2.53 -5.73
N ARG A 333 -40.11 -2.80 -4.53
CA ARG A 333 -40.63 -2.31 -3.24
C ARG A 333 -40.76 -0.78 -3.19
N ALA A 334 -39.80 -0.04 -3.74
CA ALA A 334 -39.84 1.41 -3.83
C ALA A 334 -40.97 1.89 -4.73
N TRP A 335 -41.14 1.30 -5.91
CA TRP A 335 -42.26 1.60 -6.80
C TRP A 335 -43.63 1.29 -6.17
N CYS A 336 -43.77 0.14 -5.49
CA CYS A 336 -44.99 -0.22 -4.76
C CYS A 336 -45.38 0.87 -3.74
N ARG A 337 -44.39 1.33 -2.96
CA ARG A 337 -44.58 2.39 -1.97
C ARG A 337 -44.99 3.72 -2.61
N GLN A 338 -44.35 4.10 -3.72
CA GLN A 338 -44.71 5.32 -4.44
C GLN A 338 -46.11 5.27 -5.07
N LYS A 339 -46.49 4.12 -5.63
CA LYS A 339 -47.76 3.96 -6.37
C LYS A 339 -48.97 3.81 -5.46
N CYS A 340 -48.84 3.12 -4.33
CA CYS A 340 -49.97 2.79 -3.44
C CYS A 340 -49.58 2.59 -1.95
N GLY A 341 -48.45 3.15 -1.50
CA GLY A 341 -48.06 3.17 -0.07
C GLY A 341 -47.35 1.91 0.45
N SER A 342 -47.66 0.71 -0.05
CA SER A 342 -47.00 -0.54 0.39
C SER A 342 -46.94 -1.62 -0.68
N CYS A 343 -46.06 -2.62 -0.48
CA CYS A 343 -46.03 -3.83 -1.30
C CYS A 343 -47.36 -4.62 -1.22
N ARG A 344 -48.00 -4.65 -0.05
CA ARG A 344 -49.32 -5.27 0.14
C ARG A 344 -50.40 -4.56 -0.69
N ALA A 345 -50.41 -3.22 -0.68
CA ALA A 345 -51.41 -2.43 -1.39
C ALA A 345 -51.40 -2.65 -2.90
N VAL A 346 -50.25 -2.98 -3.50
CA VAL A 346 -50.16 -3.37 -4.93
C VAL A 346 -51.09 -4.55 -5.24
N TRP A 347 -51.21 -5.51 -4.32
CA TRP A 347 -52.07 -6.69 -4.48
C TRP A 347 -53.57 -6.38 -4.52
N TYR A 348 -53.96 -5.15 -4.19
CA TYR A 348 -55.35 -4.67 -4.15
C TYR A 348 -55.66 -3.61 -5.22
N LEU A 349 -54.70 -3.24 -6.07
CA LEU A 349 -54.95 -2.36 -7.22
C LEU A 349 -55.91 -3.03 -8.21
N GLU A 350 -56.85 -2.26 -8.76
CA GLU A 350 -57.91 -2.75 -9.65
C GLU A 350 -57.37 -3.57 -10.83
N ASP A 351 -56.30 -3.11 -11.49
CA ASP A 351 -55.63 -3.84 -12.58
C ASP A 351 -55.05 -5.21 -12.16
N LEU A 352 -54.59 -5.35 -10.91
CA LEU A 352 -54.05 -6.61 -10.39
C LEU A 352 -55.15 -7.52 -9.87
N VAL A 353 -56.20 -6.96 -9.27
CA VAL A 353 -57.42 -7.70 -8.89
C VAL A 353 -58.09 -8.28 -10.14
N ASN A 354 -58.20 -7.49 -11.20
CA ASN A 354 -58.75 -7.91 -12.49
C ASN A 354 -57.86 -8.96 -13.17
N ALA A 355 -56.54 -8.75 -13.23
CA ALA A 355 -55.62 -9.71 -13.85
C ALA A 355 -55.47 -11.03 -13.07
N ARG A 356 -55.67 -11.00 -11.76
CA ARG A 356 -55.77 -12.19 -10.88
C ARG A 356 -57.12 -12.91 -11.03
N SER A 357 -58.17 -12.20 -11.42
CA SER A 357 -59.51 -12.74 -11.70
C SER A 357 -59.67 -13.25 -13.15
N ARG A 358 -58.69 -13.01 -14.03
CA ARG A 358 -58.67 -13.58 -15.38
C ARG A 358 -58.57 -15.12 -15.30
N PRO A 359 -59.53 -15.87 -15.85
CA PRO A 359 -59.53 -17.33 -15.74
C PRO A 359 -58.36 -17.98 -16.50
N GLN A 360 -57.68 -18.93 -15.86
CA GLN A 360 -56.85 -19.89 -16.60
C GLN A 360 -57.78 -20.81 -17.39
N LYS A 361 -57.67 -20.80 -18.72
CA LYS A 361 -58.34 -21.78 -19.59
C LYS A 361 -57.50 -23.06 -19.65
N ASP A 362 -57.83 -24.03 -18.80
CA ASP A 362 -57.37 -25.41 -18.92
C ASP A 362 -58.57 -26.36 -18.72
N GLY A 363 -59.19 -26.77 -19.83
CA GLY A 363 -60.42 -27.58 -19.80
C GLY A 363 -61.63 -26.87 -19.17
N MET A 364 -62.58 -27.68 -18.68
CA MET A 364 -63.93 -27.27 -18.26
C MET A 364 -64.03 -26.54 -16.91
N VAL A 365 -62.92 -26.17 -16.24
CA VAL A 365 -62.96 -25.60 -14.88
C VAL A 365 -62.28 -24.23 -14.82
N GLN A 366 -63.04 -23.22 -14.37
CA GLN A 366 -62.59 -21.85 -14.21
C GLN A 366 -61.99 -21.62 -12.80
N MET A 367 -60.66 -21.70 -12.71
CA MET A 367 -59.91 -21.48 -11.47
C MET A 367 -59.52 -20.00 -11.30
N HIS A 368 -59.71 -19.46 -10.09
CA HIS A 368 -59.23 -18.14 -9.67
C HIS A 368 -58.63 -18.24 -8.27
N SER A 369 -57.64 -17.40 -7.94
CA SER A 369 -57.00 -17.40 -6.62
C SER A 369 -56.91 -15.98 -6.08
N ASP A 370 -57.32 -15.78 -4.83
CA ASP A 370 -57.15 -14.53 -4.08
C ASP A 370 -55.69 -14.28 -3.67
N LYS A 371 -54.92 -15.35 -3.47
CA LYS A 371 -53.58 -15.36 -2.86
C LYS A 371 -52.42 -15.53 -3.85
N LYS A 372 -52.69 -15.77 -5.14
CA LYS A 372 -51.68 -16.07 -6.17
C LYS A 372 -52.07 -15.45 -7.50
N MET A 373 -51.08 -15.09 -8.32
CA MET A 373 -51.26 -14.54 -9.66
C MET A 373 -50.09 -14.96 -10.56
N LEU A 374 -50.39 -15.32 -11.81
CA LEU A 374 -49.38 -15.74 -12.78
C LEU A 374 -48.40 -14.62 -13.14
N ILE A 375 -47.13 -14.95 -13.34
CA ILE A 375 -46.07 -14.01 -13.78
C ILE A 375 -46.45 -13.30 -15.08
N CYS A 376 -47.04 -13.99 -16.06
CA CYS A 376 -47.45 -13.35 -17.32
C CYS A 376 -48.51 -12.27 -17.08
N ASN A 377 -49.59 -12.59 -16.35
CA ASN A 377 -50.65 -11.65 -15.99
C ASN A 377 -50.09 -10.48 -15.15
N PHE A 378 -49.25 -10.77 -14.16
CA PHE A 378 -48.61 -9.75 -13.33
C PHE A 378 -47.70 -8.82 -14.15
N THR A 379 -46.92 -9.38 -15.09
CA THR A 379 -46.05 -8.60 -15.99
C THR A 379 -46.86 -7.70 -16.91
N GLU A 380 -48.01 -8.18 -17.40
CA GLU A 380 -48.95 -7.37 -18.19
C GLU A 380 -49.54 -6.22 -17.35
N SER A 381 -50.03 -6.50 -16.13
CA SER A 381 -50.53 -5.48 -15.21
C SER A 381 -49.47 -4.45 -14.83
N LEU A 382 -48.22 -4.87 -14.58
CA LEU A 382 -47.12 -3.94 -14.28
C LEU A 382 -46.76 -3.05 -15.48
N LYS A 383 -46.94 -3.52 -16.72
CA LYS A 383 -46.79 -2.69 -17.93
C LYS A 383 -47.91 -1.66 -18.03
N VAL A 384 -49.17 -2.06 -17.81
CA VAL A 384 -50.34 -1.16 -17.81
C VAL A 384 -50.21 -0.09 -16.72
N LEU A 385 -49.82 -0.48 -15.50
CA LEU A 385 -49.59 0.44 -14.39
C LEU A 385 -48.33 1.31 -14.51
N GLY A 386 -47.46 0.99 -15.47
CA GLY A 386 -46.23 1.70 -15.78
C GLY A 386 -45.10 1.54 -14.75
N CYS A 387 -44.80 0.32 -14.24
CA CYS A 387 -43.57 0.18 -13.44
C CYS A 387 -42.34 0.50 -14.28
N LYS A 388 -41.59 1.51 -13.84
CA LYS A 388 -40.21 1.76 -14.24
C LYS A 388 -39.28 1.29 -13.12
N CYS A 389 -39.28 -0.01 -12.93
CA CYS A 389 -38.45 -0.72 -11.98
C CYS A 389 -36.98 -0.64 -12.48
N LYS A 390 -36.06 -0.01 -11.75
CA LYS A 390 -34.60 -0.09 -11.99
C LYS A 390 -34.12 -1.54 -11.77
N GLY A 391 -33.23 -2.05 -12.64
CA GLY A 391 -32.73 -3.43 -12.61
C GLY A 391 -33.39 -4.34 -13.65
N ASP A 392 -32.99 -5.62 -13.72
CA ASP A 392 -33.57 -6.57 -14.66
C ASP A 392 -34.96 -7.04 -14.18
N GLN A 393 -35.99 -6.80 -15.00
CA GLN A 393 -37.35 -7.27 -14.75
C GLN A 393 -37.44 -8.80 -14.72
N ALA A 394 -36.59 -9.52 -15.46
CA ALA A 394 -36.55 -10.98 -15.42
C ALA A 394 -36.05 -11.50 -14.06
N GLU A 395 -35.00 -10.89 -13.50
CA GLU A 395 -34.48 -11.26 -12.17
C GLU A 395 -35.46 -10.88 -11.05
N MET A 396 -36.16 -9.73 -11.19
CA MET A 396 -37.29 -9.37 -10.30
C MET A 396 -38.36 -10.47 -10.27
N LEU A 397 -38.84 -10.90 -11.45
CA LEU A 397 -39.90 -11.91 -11.57
C LEU A 397 -39.41 -13.29 -11.10
N SER A 398 -38.17 -13.65 -11.40
CA SER A 398 -37.49 -14.87 -10.93
C SER A 398 -37.42 -14.93 -9.41
N ALA A 399 -37.04 -13.83 -8.77
CA ALA A 399 -36.94 -13.69 -7.32
C ALA A 399 -38.32 -13.63 -6.63
N LEU A 400 -39.33 -13.02 -7.28
CA LEU A 400 -40.71 -12.97 -6.79
C LEU A 400 -41.43 -14.32 -6.91
N ASP A 401 -41.09 -15.15 -7.91
CA ASP A 401 -41.57 -16.52 -8.09
C ASP A 401 -40.97 -17.48 -7.07
N PHE A 402 -41.48 -17.40 -5.84
CA PHE A 402 -41.01 -18.19 -4.70
C PHE A 402 -40.99 -19.70 -4.97
N PHE A 403 -41.94 -20.20 -5.75
CA PHE A 403 -42.13 -21.64 -5.98
C PHE A 403 -41.42 -22.18 -7.24
N ASN A 404 -40.83 -21.31 -8.08
CA ASN A 404 -40.44 -21.64 -9.45
C ASN A 404 -41.60 -22.27 -10.24
N ALA A 405 -42.80 -21.72 -10.05
CA ALA A 405 -44.06 -22.24 -10.56
C ALA A 405 -44.90 -21.15 -11.26
N GLY A 406 -44.30 -19.98 -11.48
CA GLY A 406 -44.91 -18.89 -12.22
C GLY A 406 -45.81 -17.95 -11.41
N PHE A 407 -45.67 -17.79 -10.09
CA PHE A 407 -46.56 -16.90 -9.28
C PHE A 407 -45.96 -16.31 -7.96
N ILE A 408 -46.58 -15.26 -7.38
CA ILE A 408 -45.92 -14.27 -6.46
C ILE A 408 -46.65 -14.04 -5.09
N SER A 409 -45.93 -13.51 -4.06
CA SER A 409 -46.35 -13.06 -2.68
C SER A 409 -45.40 -11.93 -2.10
N GLU A 410 -45.21 -11.68 -0.78
CA GLU A 410 -45.36 -10.28 -0.24
C GLU A 410 -44.22 -9.44 0.52
N GLU A 411 -43.96 -9.49 1.86
CA GLU A 411 -43.54 -8.29 2.70
C GLU A 411 -42.13 -8.20 3.45
N PRO A 412 -41.68 -7.00 4.03
CA PRO A 412 -40.23 -6.67 4.36
C PRO A 412 -39.80 -5.76 5.61
N PRO A 413 -38.48 -5.50 5.92
CA PRO A 413 -37.91 -4.93 7.21
C PRO A 413 -37.61 -3.40 7.41
N LEU A 414 -37.04 -3.04 8.59
CA LEU A 414 -36.97 -1.71 9.29
C LEU A 414 -35.84 -0.67 8.97
N PHE A 415 -34.53 -0.99 8.98
CA PHE A 415 -33.49 0.07 8.88
C PHE A 415 -33.54 0.88 7.58
N LEU A 416 -34.16 0.29 6.55
CA LEU A 416 -34.53 0.89 5.26
C LEU A 416 -35.76 1.83 5.34
N THR A 417 -36.12 2.33 6.53
CA THR A 417 -37.32 3.17 6.76
C THR A 417 -37.17 4.30 7.78
N ALA A 418 -36.03 4.43 8.47
CA ALA A 418 -35.76 5.53 9.41
C ALA A 418 -35.28 6.80 8.70
N GLN A 419 -35.42 7.96 9.36
CA GLN A 419 -34.92 9.27 8.91
C GLN A 419 -33.65 9.65 9.69
N PRO A 420 -32.65 10.33 9.10
CA PRO A 420 -31.42 10.71 9.79
C PRO A 420 -31.65 11.76 10.90
N SER A 421 -30.92 11.67 12.02
CA SER A 421 -30.95 12.67 13.10
C SER A 421 -29.56 12.94 13.69
N GLU A 422 -29.16 14.21 13.67
CA GLU A 422 -27.89 14.69 14.27
C GLU A 422 -27.90 14.56 15.79
N GLU A 423 -29.02 14.91 16.44
CA GLU A 423 -29.16 14.92 17.90
C GLU A 423 -28.97 13.52 18.49
N GLU A 424 -29.51 12.50 17.82
CA GLU A 424 -29.40 11.10 18.24
C GLU A 424 -27.96 10.57 18.08
N TRP A 425 -27.28 10.96 16.99
CA TRP A 425 -25.87 10.65 16.82
C TRP A 425 -24.99 11.37 17.85
N ALA A 426 -25.18 12.67 18.06
CA ALA A 426 -24.42 13.47 19.01
C ALA A 426 -24.58 12.96 20.46
N SER A 427 -25.79 12.57 20.83
CA SER A 427 -26.12 11.93 22.11
C SER A 427 -25.37 10.60 22.29
N PHE A 428 -25.41 9.71 21.29
CA PHE A 428 -24.70 8.43 21.35
C PHE A 428 -23.18 8.60 21.36
N LYS A 429 -22.63 9.50 20.52
CA LYS A 429 -21.20 9.82 20.47
C LYS A 429 -20.69 10.37 21.79
N SER A 430 -21.45 11.26 22.44
CA SER A 430 -21.09 11.84 23.74
C SER A 430 -21.00 10.76 24.82
N ALA A 431 -21.99 9.85 24.89
CA ALA A 431 -21.97 8.74 25.85
C ALA A 431 -20.78 7.79 25.64
N LEU A 432 -20.38 7.53 24.38
CA LEU A 432 -19.20 6.72 24.06
C LEU A 432 -17.91 7.38 24.56
N LEU A 433 -17.75 8.69 24.32
CA LEU A 433 -16.55 9.42 24.74
C LEU A 433 -16.47 9.56 26.27
N GLU A 434 -17.59 9.81 26.95
CA GLU A 434 -17.66 9.86 28.41
C GLU A 434 -17.22 8.53 29.06
N ARG A 435 -17.61 7.39 28.46
CA ARG A 435 -17.28 6.06 29.00
C ARG A 435 -15.87 5.57 28.68
N TYR A 436 -15.34 5.90 27.49
CA TYR A 436 -14.09 5.31 26.97
C TYR A 436 -12.93 6.31 26.86
N GLY A 437 -13.15 7.60 27.15
CA GLY A 437 -12.13 8.62 27.38
C GLY A 437 -11.46 9.19 26.12
N SER A 438 -11.24 8.38 25.08
CA SER A 438 -10.72 8.87 23.78
C SER A 438 -11.55 8.36 22.60
N PRO A 439 -11.57 9.09 21.46
CA PRO A 439 -12.22 8.62 20.24
C PRO A 439 -11.70 7.27 19.75
N LEU A 440 -10.39 6.99 19.83
CA LEU A 440 -9.84 5.71 19.43
C LEU A 440 -10.27 4.56 20.37
N ASN A 441 -10.33 4.82 21.69
CA ASN A 441 -10.80 3.82 22.64
C ASN A 441 -12.30 3.54 22.47
N ALA A 442 -13.11 4.57 22.24
CA ALA A 442 -14.52 4.42 21.86
C ALA A 442 -14.68 3.64 20.54
N TRP A 443 -13.85 3.95 19.54
CA TRP A 443 -13.84 3.26 18.25
C TRP A 443 -13.55 1.77 18.39
N ARG A 444 -12.48 1.38 19.09
CA ARG A 444 -12.12 -0.03 19.37
C ARG A 444 -13.15 -0.79 20.20
N GLN A 445 -14.18 -0.13 20.73
CA GLN A 445 -15.33 -0.79 21.35
C GLN A 445 -16.48 -0.99 20.36
N LEU A 446 -16.58 -0.21 19.29
CA LEU A 446 -17.52 -0.43 18.20
C LEU A 446 -16.95 -1.42 17.17
N ASP A 447 -15.74 -1.14 16.67
CA ASP A 447 -14.93 -1.92 15.74
C ASP A 447 -14.22 -3.05 16.51
N LEU A 448 -14.92 -4.18 16.65
CA LEU A 448 -14.47 -5.31 17.49
C LEU A 448 -13.51 -6.26 16.75
N ASP A 449 -13.53 -6.28 15.42
CA ASP A 449 -12.64 -7.12 14.62
C ASP A 449 -11.41 -6.36 14.08
N GLY A 450 -11.39 -5.03 14.22
CA GLY A 450 -10.26 -4.15 13.92
C GLY A 450 -10.13 -3.81 12.43
N GLN A 451 -11.19 -3.97 11.65
CA GLN A 451 -11.19 -3.74 10.20
C GLN A 451 -11.27 -2.27 9.78
N ASN A 452 -11.52 -1.34 10.72
CA ASN A 452 -11.86 0.07 10.48
C ASN A 452 -13.26 0.30 9.87
N GLU A 453 -14.16 -0.68 9.99
CA GLU A 453 -15.54 -0.62 9.50
C GLU A 453 -16.49 -1.17 10.59
N VAL A 454 -17.50 -0.41 10.98
CA VAL A 454 -18.52 -0.77 11.97
C VAL A 454 -19.85 -0.97 11.26
N SER A 455 -20.35 -2.20 11.28
CA SER A 455 -21.63 -2.57 10.69
C SER A 455 -22.84 -2.05 11.49
N TRP A 456 -24.02 -2.03 10.88
CA TRP A 456 -25.28 -1.70 11.58
C TRP A 456 -25.51 -2.57 12.81
N MET A 457 -25.07 -3.83 12.77
CA MET A 457 -25.21 -4.76 13.89
C MET A 457 -24.27 -4.46 15.04
N GLU A 458 -23.03 -4.07 14.75
CA GLU A 458 -22.05 -3.66 15.76
C GLU A 458 -22.43 -2.31 16.38
N PHE A 459 -22.96 -1.38 15.58
CA PHE A 459 -23.53 -0.13 16.05
C PHE A 459 -24.72 -0.37 16.99
N VAL A 460 -25.69 -1.19 16.58
CA VAL A 460 -26.82 -1.60 17.44
C VAL A 460 -26.33 -2.32 18.71
N ALA A 461 -25.30 -3.17 18.62
CA ALA A 461 -24.68 -3.81 19.77
C ALA A 461 -23.94 -2.80 20.67
N GLY A 462 -23.34 -1.75 20.09
CA GLY A 462 -22.78 -0.58 20.78
C GLY A 462 -23.86 0.17 21.54
N CYS A 463 -24.94 0.60 20.88
CA CYS A 463 -26.09 1.25 21.49
C CYS A 463 -26.66 0.44 22.66
N ARG A 464 -26.81 -0.88 22.50
CA ARG A 464 -27.22 -1.79 23.59
C ARG A 464 -26.22 -1.82 24.75
N ARG A 465 -24.92 -1.95 24.48
CA ARG A 465 -23.85 -1.93 25.50
C ARG A 465 -23.78 -0.60 26.25
N MET A 466 -24.09 0.50 25.58
CA MET A 466 -24.19 1.86 26.13
C MET A 466 -25.53 2.16 26.80
N ARG A 467 -26.52 1.26 26.69
CA ARG A 467 -27.92 1.47 27.14
C ARG A 467 -28.55 2.73 26.54
N PHE A 468 -28.19 3.04 25.29
CA PHE A 468 -28.72 4.15 24.52
C PHE A 468 -30.25 4.01 24.39
N LYS A 469 -30.97 5.13 24.57
CA LYS A 469 -32.44 5.18 24.59
C LYS A 469 -33.07 5.90 23.39
N GLY A 470 -32.25 6.52 22.55
CA GLY A 470 -32.70 7.23 21.35
C GLY A 470 -32.95 6.32 20.15
N ASP A 471 -33.40 6.90 19.04
CA ASP A 471 -33.58 6.19 17.78
C ASP A 471 -32.22 5.79 17.18
N THR A 472 -31.91 4.50 17.33
CA THR A 472 -30.69 3.89 16.80
C THR A 472 -30.62 3.98 15.27
N GLY A 473 -31.77 3.88 14.58
CA GLY A 473 -31.85 3.97 13.12
C GLY A 473 -31.60 5.40 12.63
N ALA A 474 -32.09 6.40 13.36
CA ALA A 474 -31.85 7.80 13.05
C ALA A 474 -30.40 8.22 13.29
N ALA A 475 -29.80 7.78 14.41
CA ALA A 475 -28.39 8.00 14.71
C ALA A 475 -27.47 7.39 13.64
N TRP A 476 -27.75 6.14 13.23
CA TRP A 476 -27.00 5.47 12.16
C TRP A 476 -27.12 6.22 10.83
N ARG A 477 -28.33 6.55 10.39
CA ARG A 477 -28.56 7.23 9.09
C ARG A 477 -27.93 8.62 8.99
N TYR A 478 -27.57 9.24 10.11
CA TYR A 478 -26.82 10.50 10.12
C TYR A 478 -25.32 10.31 9.86
N ILE A 479 -24.70 9.28 10.45
CA ILE A 479 -23.26 9.01 10.27
C ILE A 479 -22.96 8.21 8.99
N ASP A 480 -23.77 7.21 8.65
CA ASP A 480 -23.79 6.49 7.36
C ASP A 480 -24.47 7.36 6.28
N ASN A 481 -23.95 8.57 6.08
CA ASN A 481 -24.55 9.58 5.20
C ASN A 481 -24.45 9.17 3.72
N ASP A 482 -23.36 8.49 3.34
CA ASP A 482 -23.18 7.97 1.97
C ASP A 482 -23.99 6.69 1.67
N ALA A 483 -24.61 6.10 2.70
CA ALA A 483 -25.34 4.83 2.64
C ALA A 483 -24.46 3.65 2.17
N SER A 484 -23.16 3.68 2.48
CA SER A 484 -22.22 2.57 2.28
C SER A 484 -22.60 1.33 3.08
N GLY A 485 -23.33 1.49 4.20
CA GLY A 485 -23.78 0.38 5.05
C GLY A 485 -22.80 0.03 6.18
N TYR A 486 -21.72 0.79 6.31
CA TYR A 486 -20.78 0.74 7.43
C TYR A 486 -20.42 2.16 7.89
N ILE A 487 -19.75 2.27 9.02
CA ILE A 487 -19.12 3.52 9.51
C ILE A 487 -17.62 3.27 9.58
N SER A 488 -16.80 4.28 9.27
CA SER A 488 -15.34 4.24 9.40
C SER A 488 -14.80 5.16 10.50
N MET A 489 -13.54 4.96 10.93
CA MET A 489 -12.90 5.90 11.86
C MET A 489 -12.70 7.31 11.24
N GLU A 490 -12.70 7.45 9.91
CA GLU A 490 -12.64 8.79 9.27
C GLU A 490 -13.94 9.58 9.55
N GLU A 491 -15.09 8.91 9.53
CA GLU A 491 -16.40 9.52 9.84
C GLU A 491 -16.60 9.69 11.36
N PHE A 492 -16.11 8.76 12.16
CA PHE A 492 -16.16 8.85 13.62
C PHE A 492 -15.24 9.97 14.16
N SER A 493 -13.98 10.02 13.74
CA SER A 493 -13.00 11.05 14.11
C SER A 493 -11.88 11.21 13.07
N ARG A 494 -12.14 12.05 12.06
CA ARG A 494 -11.22 12.39 10.98
C ARG A 494 -9.80 12.77 11.43
N ASP A 495 -9.66 13.50 12.53
CA ASP A 495 -8.36 13.97 13.01
C ASP A 495 -7.51 12.83 13.59
N HIS A 496 -8.12 11.94 14.37
CA HIS A 496 -7.45 10.73 14.86
C HIS A 496 -7.08 9.82 13.70
N TYR A 497 -7.99 9.61 12.74
CA TYR A 497 -7.76 8.80 11.55
C TYR A 497 -6.54 9.30 10.73
N LYS A 498 -6.43 10.62 10.48
CA LYS A 498 -5.27 11.22 9.78
C LYS A 498 -3.93 10.93 10.46
N VAL A 499 -3.86 11.08 11.78
CA VAL A 499 -2.61 10.88 12.55
C VAL A 499 -2.23 9.40 12.58
N LEU A 500 -3.20 8.51 12.78
CA LEU A 500 -3.00 7.07 12.77
C LEU A 500 -2.55 6.56 11.40
N MET A 501 -3.17 7.04 10.31
CA MET A 501 -2.81 6.63 8.94
C MET A 501 -1.47 7.20 8.48
N SER A 502 -1.14 8.46 8.79
CA SER A 502 0.18 9.01 8.46
C SER A 502 1.31 8.32 9.22
N PHE A 503 1.09 7.94 10.48
CA PHE A 503 2.04 7.10 11.22
C PHE A 503 2.17 5.71 10.60
N LYS A 504 1.04 5.05 10.27
CA LYS A 504 1.02 3.73 9.63
C LYS A 504 1.80 3.73 8.32
N GLN A 505 1.57 4.70 7.43
CA GLN A 505 2.24 4.82 6.14
C GLN A 505 3.76 4.97 6.31
N TRP A 506 4.18 5.90 7.18
CA TRP A 506 5.60 6.12 7.51
C TRP A 506 6.27 4.87 8.12
N ALA A 507 5.63 4.27 9.14
CA ALA A 507 6.14 3.10 9.85
C ALA A 507 6.24 1.88 8.92
N SER A 508 5.25 1.67 8.06
CA SER A 508 5.25 0.59 7.07
C SER A 508 6.28 0.83 5.96
N GLY A 509 6.49 2.08 5.55
CA GLY A 509 7.51 2.45 4.55
C GLY A 509 8.95 2.23 5.03
N LEU A 510 9.26 2.59 6.28
CA LEU A 510 10.62 2.50 6.83
C LEU A 510 10.94 1.16 7.51
N TYR A 511 9.95 0.57 8.21
CA TYR A 511 10.15 -0.61 9.05
C TYR A 511 9.34 -1.84 8.59
N GLY A 512 8.53 -1.69 7.54
CA GLY A 512 7.73 -2.77 6.92
C GLY A 512 6.36 -3.02 7.57
N SER A 513 6.20 -2.62 8.82
CA SER A 513 4.94 -2.65 9.55
C SER A 513 5.02 -1.77 10.80
N VAL A 514 3.88 -1.36 11.34
CA VAL A 514 3.79 -0.63 12.61
C VAL A 514 4.34 -1.46 13.77
N ALA A 515 4.02 -2.76 13.84
CA ALA A 515 4.59 -3.67 14.83
C ALA A 515 6.13 -3.81 14.71
N SER A 516 6.68 -3.72 13.50
CA SER A 516 8.13 -3.77 13.26
C SER A 516 8.82 -2.44 13.65
N ALA A 517 8.16 -1.30 13.41
CA ALA A 517 8.62 0.00 13.90
C ALA A 517 8.66 0.03 15.43
N PHE A 518 7.60 -0.43 16.09
CA PHE A 518 7.54 -0.51 17.56
C PHE A 518 8.69 -1.34 18.14
N LYS A 519 8.95 -2.54 17.60
CA LYS A 519 10.11 -3.39 17.97
C LYS A 519 11.48 -2.79 17.66
N ASN A 520 11.57 -1.80 16.77
CA ASN A 520 12.81 -1.07 16.51
C ASN A 520 13.06 0.03 17.55
N PHE A 521 11.98 0.60 18.10
CA PHE A 521 12.02 1.66 19.10
C PHE A 521 12.25 1.08 20.50
N ASP A 522 11.60 -0.04 20.81
CA ASP A 522 11.80 -0.83 22.02
C ASP A 522 13.12 -1.63 21.94
N LYS A 523 14.23 -0.94 22.20
CA LYS A 523 15.57 -1.54 22.25
C LYS A 523 15.85 -2.30 23.55
N GLU A 524 15.12 -1.98 24.60
CA GLU A 524 15.32 -2.55 25.94
C GLU A 524 14.52 -3.85 26.10
N GLY A 525 13.51 -4.06 25.25
CA GLY A 525 12.71 -5.28 25.19
C GLY A 525 11.63 -5.33 26.27
N ASP A 526 11.22 -4.18 26.81
CA ASP A 526 10.25 -4.10 27.91
C ASP A 526 8.78 -4.15 27.42
N GLY A 527 8.56 -4.06 26.10
CA GLY A 527 7.24 -4.10 25.46
C GLY A 527 6.49 -2.76 25.46
N THR A 528 7.13 -1.68 25.92
CA THR A 528 6.51 -0.37 26.12
C THR A 528 7.32 0.78 25.50
N LEU A 529 6.64 1.86 25.13
CA LEU A 529 7.27 3.09 24.66
C LEU A 529 6.80 4.29 25.48
N THR A 530 7.78 5.04 25.97
CA THR A 530 7.58 6.39 26.51
C THR A 530 7.56 7.43 25.37
N LEU A 531 6.93 8.58 25.63
CA LEU A 531 6.88 9.71 24.68
C LEU A 531 8.27 10.18 24.24
N SER A 532 9.29 10.11 25.11
CA SER A 532 10.66 10.52 24.78
C SER A 532 11.33 9.54 23.79
N ILE A 533 11.11 8.23 23.94
CA ILE A 533 11.59 7.22 22.98
C ILE A 533 10.84 7.37 21.65
N LEU A 534 9.51 7.57 21.69
CA LEU A 534 8.71 7.78 20.49
C LEU A 534 9.16 9.03 19.72
N ARG A 535 9.27 10.19 20.41
CA ARG A 535 9.79 11.45 19.81
C ARG A 535 11.15 11.25 19.16
N ARG A 536 12.12 10.69 19.90
CA ARG A 536 13.47 10.45 19.38
C ARG A 536 13.47 9.53 18.15
N SER A 537 12.61 8.51 18.14
CA SER A 537 12.53 7.54 17.04
C SER A 537 11.84 8.11 15.81
N CYS A 538 10.72 8.81 15.97
CA CYS A 538 10.04 9.53 14.91
C CYS A 538 10.93 10.63 14.31
N GLN A 539 11.64 11.41 15.13
CA GLN A 539 12.60 12.42 14.66
C GLN A 539 13.76 11.77 13.89
N LYS A 540 14.34 10.68 14.40
CA LYS A 540 15.42 9.95 13.72
C LYS A 540 14.97 9.35 12.38
N GLY A 541 13.73 8.88 12.29
CA GLY A 541 13.15 8.39 11.03
C GLY A 541 12.46 9.49 10.21
N LYS A 542 12.62 10.77 10.55
CA LYS A 542 12.03 11.93 9.86
C LYS A 542 10.52 11.75 9.57
N TRP A 543 9.73 11.47 10.61
CA TRP A 543 8.27 11.49 10.48
C TRP A 543 7.76 12.93 10.47
N ASP A 544 6.94 13.28 9.48
CA ASP A 544 6.32 14.62 9.36
C ASP A 544 5.12 14.83 10.31
N GLY A 545 4.61 13.77 10.93
CA GLY A 545 3.54 13.83 11.92
C GLY A 545 4.03 14.12 13.34
N ASP A 546 3.14 14.64 14.20
CA ASP A 546 3.49 14.96 15.59
C ASP A 546 3.45 13.71 16.51
N PRO A 547 4.59 13.33 17.13
CA PRO A 547 4.64 12.23 18.09
C PRO A 547 3.81 12.46 19.36
N GLN A 548 3.55 13.71 19.77
CA GLN A 548 2.68 14.00 20.92
C GLN A 548 1.23 13.62 20.59
N THR A 549 0.70 14.12 19.47
CA THR A 549 -0.67 13.82 19.03
C THR A 549 -0.87 12.31 18.85
N LEU A 550 0.08 11.59 18.25
CA LEU A 550 0.02 10.12 18.17
C LEU A 550 -0.01 9.46 19.55
N PHE A 551 0.88 9.90 20.45
CA PHE A 551 0.96 9.37 21.81
C PHE A 551 -0.32 9.65 22.61
N ASP A 552 -0.99 10.76 22.32
CA ASP A 552 -2.26 11.11 22.94
C ASP A 552 -3.46 10.36 22.37
N CYS A 553 -3.50 10.16 21.05
CA CYS A 553 -4.48 9.30 20.37
C CYS A 553 -4.43 7.85 20.87
N VAL A 554 -3.21 7.30 21.03
CA VAL A 554 -2.97 5.86 21.21
C VAL A 554 -2.87 5.44 22.69
N GLY A 555 -2.12 6.17 23.51
CA GLY A 555 -1.81 5.72 24.87
C GLY A 555 -3.04 5.67 25.78
N ALA A 556 -3.08 4.70 26.69
CA ALA A 556 -4.26 4.39 27.51
C ALA A 556 -4.81 5.60 28.32
N SER A 557 -6.11 5.88 28.18
CA SER A 557 -6.80 6.99 28.86
C SER A 557 -6.92 6.82 30.39
N ASN A 558 -6.69 5.62 30.93
CA ASN A 558 -6.90 5.30 32.34
C ASN A 558 -5.70 5.61 33.27
N CYS A 559 -4.59 6.13 32.74
CA CYS A 559 -3.49 6.56 33.60
C CYS A 559 -3.80 7.93 34.24
N LYS A 560 -3.98 7.97 35.57
CA LYS A 560 -4.24 9.21 36.34
C LYS A 560 -3.06 10.19 36.36
N ASP A 561 -1.91 9.79 35.82
CA ASP A 561 -0.67 10.57 35.76
C ASP A 561 -0.18 10.60 34.30
N PRO A 562 -0.32 11.74 33.59
CA PRO A 562 0.11 11.87 32.19
C PRO A 562 1.59 11.54 31.98
N SER A 563 2.43 11.73 32.99
CA SER A 563 3.87 11.46 32.92
C SER A 563 4.24 9.98 32.99
N LYS A 564 3.27 9.11 33.35
CA LYS A 564 3.40 7.64 33.38
C LYS A 564 2.59 6.94 32.29
N LYS A 565 2.07 7.68 31.30
CA LYS A 565 1.43 7.11 30.12
C LYS A 565 2.49 6.33 29.32
N LEU A 566 2.11 5.17 28.80
CA LEU A 566 2.94 4.28 27.99
C LEU A 566 2.11 3.77 26.81
N ILE A 567 2.78 3.45 25.71
CA ILE A 567 2.19 2.75 24.56
C ILE A 567 2.75 1.33 24.55
N THR A 568 1.89 0.32 24.37
CA THR A 568 2.29 -1.07 24.13
C THR A 568 2.19 -1.45 22.64
N ILE A 569 2.76 -2.59 22.26
CA ILE A 569 2.63 -3.10 20.89
C ILE A 569 1.17 -3.38 20.50
N ASP A 570 0.31 -3.75 21.46
CA ASP A 570 -1.13 -4.01 21.24
C ASP A 570 -1.94 -2.72 21.03
N ASP A 571 -1.39 -1.57 21.44
CA ASP A 571 -2.00 -0.25 21.21
C ASP A 571 -1.71 0.29 19.81
N VAL A 572 -0.73 -0.25 19.07
CA VAL A 572 -0.39 0.21 17.71
C VAL A 572 -0.51 -0.87 16.62
N SER A 573 -0.37 -2.14 16.96
CA SER A 573 -0.33 -3.24 15.96
C SER A 573 -1.65 -3.45 15.23
N PHE A 574 -2.79 -2.98 15.76
CA PHE A 574 -4.07 -3.01 15.05
C PHE A 574 -4.01 -2.18 13.74
N LEU A 575 -3.19 -1.11 13.70
CA LEU A 575 -3.00 -0.28 12.51
C LEU A 575 -2.40 -1.05 11.34
N ASP A 576 -1.64 -2.12 11.61
CA ASP A 576 -1.17 -2.98 10.53
C ASP A 576 -2.35 -3.60 9.80
N VAL A 577 -3.43 -4.00 10.49
CA VAL A 577 -4.60 -4.71 9.92
C VAL A 577 -5.44 -3.84 8.99
N TRP A 578 -5.55 -2.53 9.29
CA TRP A 578 -6.31 -1.57 8.49
C TRP A 578 -5.91 -1.61 7.00
N PRO A 579 -6.83 -1.31 6.06
CA PRO A 579 -6.48 -1.18 4.65
C PRO A 579 -5.44 -0.07 4.46
N ASP A 580 -4.55 -0.24 3.49
CA ASP A 580 -3.84 0.91 2.92
C ASP A 580 -4.81 1.67 2.05
N ARG A 581 -4.73 3.01 2.05
CA ARG A 581 -5.59 3.84 1.21
C ARG A 581 -5.24 3.55 -0.25
N GLU A 582 -6.04 2.73 -0.92
CA GLU A 582 -6.14 2.84 -2.38
C GLU A 582 -6.52 4.30 -2.64
N GLU A 583 -5.65 5.03 -3.34
CA GLU A 583 -5.99 6.38 -3.75
C GLU A 583 -7.21 6.26 -4.67
N ARG A 584 -8.39 6.62 -4.16
CA ARG A 584 -9.53 6.93 -5.01
C ARG A 584 -9.00 7.88 -6.07
N PRO A 585 -9.11 7.57 -7.39
CA PRO A 585 -8.66 8.47 -8.43
C PRO A 585 -9.37 9.81 -8.19
N ASP A 586 -8.56 10.78 -7.77
CA ASP A 586 -9.05 12.04 -7.28
C ASP A 586 -9.41 12.85 -8.52
N GLU A 587 -10.71 13.09 -8.73
CA GLU A 587 -11.22 13.78 -9.92
C GLU A 587 -10.66 15.22 -10.05
N GLY A 588 -9.97 15.73 -9.02
CA GLY A 588 -9.12 16.93 -9.10
C GLY A 588 -7.64 16.70 -9.44
N LYS A 589 -7.04 15.56 -9.08
CA LYS A 589 -5.60 15.29 -9.34
C LYS A 589 -5.30 15.08 -10.82
N GLU A 590 -6.24 14.60 -11.64
CA GLU A 590 -5.99 14.54 -13.10
C GLU A 590 -5.72 15.94 -13.70
N GLN A 591 -6.20 17.03 -13.08
CA GLN A 591 -5.82 18.38 -13.50
C GLN A 591 -4.49 18.82 -12.92
N GLU A 592 -4.14 18.48 -11.68
CA GLU A 592 -2.87 18.88 -11.06
C GLU A 592 -1.67 18.07 -11.58
N ASP A 593 -1.79 16.74 -11.76
CA ASP A 593 -0.81 15.90 -12.45
C ASP A 593 -0.74 16.20 -13.96
N THR A 594 -1.82 16.73 -14.56
CA THR A 594 -1.72 17.25 -15.94
C THR A 594 -1.07 18.62 -15.97
N LEU A 595 -1.29 19.50 -14.98
CA LEU A 595 -0.60 20.79 -14.90
C LEU A 595 0.89 20.61 -14.61
N THR A 596 1.28 19.86 -13.59
CA THR A 596 2.71 19.58 -13.29
C THR A 596 3.37 18.85 -14.45
N ARG A 597 2.73 17.85 -15.06
CA ARG A 597 3.29 17.14 -16.22
C ARG A 597 3.15 17.89 -17.55
N THR A 598 2.49 19.05 -17.58
CA THR A 598 2.57 20.02 -18.69
C THR A 598 3.58 21.12 -18.41
N THR A 599 3.70 21.65 -17.18
CA THR A 599 4.78 22.59 -16.81
C THR A 599 6.14 21.92 -16.85
N GLU A 600 6.31 20.69 -16.36
CA GLU A 600 7.54 19.89 -16.54
C GLU A 600 7.81 19.58 -18.02
N LYS A 601 6.78 19.50 -18.86
CA LYS A 601 6.94 19.32 -20.31
C LYS A 601 7.34 20.62 -21.00
N GLU A 602 6.77 21.74 -20.60
CA GLU A 602 7.04 23.07 -21.16
C GLU A 602 8.39 23.58 -20.68
N GLU A 603 8.76 23.37 -19.41
CA GLU A 603 10.11 23.56 -18.90
C GLU A 603 11.11 22.60 -19.56
N ARG A 604 10.76 21.32 -19.79
CA ARG A 604 11.58 20.42 -20.63
C ARG A 604 11.72 20.94 -22.06
N ILE A 605 10.70 21.52 -22.68
CA ILE A 605 10.77 22.07 -24.05
C ILE A 605 11.61 23.36 -24.07
N VAL A 606 11.54 24.20 -23.04
CA VAL A 606 12.38 25.41 -22.88
C VAL A 606 13.84 25.05 -22.56
N LEU A 607 14.09 24.01 -21.77
CA LEU A 607 15.44 23.47 -21.51
C LEU A 607 16.00 22.71 -22.72
N GLN A 608 15.17 21.93 -23.43
CA GLN A 608 15.58 21.22 -24.65
C GLN A 608 15.81 22.18 -25.82
N SER A 609 15.08 23.29 -25.94
CA SER A 609 15.36 24.30 -26.97
C SER A 609 16.64 25.10 -26.68
N LYS A 610 16.93 25.41 -25.41
CA LYS A 610 18.24 25.94 -25.00
C LYS A 610 19.38 24.95 -25.24
N SER A 611 19.18 23.67 -24.89
CA SER A 611 20.14 22.58 -25.14
C SER A 611 20.37 22.29 -26.63
N ALA A 612 19.32 22.36 -27.47
CA ALA A 612 19.42 22.13 -28.90
C ALA A 612 20.28 23.19 -29.61
N ALA A 613 20.21 24.45 -29.16
CA ALA A 613 21.09 25.51 -29.64
C ALA A 613 22.57 25.24 -29.29
N THR A 614 22.86 24.59 -28.16
CA THR A 614 24.21 24.12 -27.81
C THR A 614 24.62 22.89 -28.63
N LEU A 615 23.69 21.95 -28.85
CA LEU A 615 23.96 20.69 -29.55
C LEU A 615 24.22 20.85 -31.06
N ASP A 616 23.66 21.85 -31.75
CA ASP A 616 23.99 22.10 -33.18
C ASP A 616 25.45 22.57 -33.37
N VAL A 617 26.05 23.18 -32.34
CA VAL A 617 27.49 23.51 -32.32
C VAL A 617 28.33 22.24 -32.13
N PHE A 618 27.95 21.39 -31.18
CA PHE A 618 28.67 20.12 -30.90
C PHE A 618 28.55 19.10 -32.05
N SER A 619 27.42 19.05 -32.76
CA SER A 619 27.18 18.11 -33.86
C SER A 619 28.16 18.25 -35.04
N ARG A 620 28.83 19.41 -35.21
CA ARG A 620 29.67 19.69 -36.38
C ARG A 620 31.11 19.23 -36.26
N LEU A 621 31.55 18.77 -35.08
CA LEU A 621 32.96 18.45 -34.80
C LEU A 621 33.29 16.95 -34.72
N TYR A 622 32.31 16.03 -34.82
CA TYR A 622 32.60 14.60 -34.69
C TYR A 622 31.82 13.68 -35.66
N THR A 623 32.48 13.21 -36.71
CA THR A 623 32.14 12.00 -37.48
C THR A 623 33.40 11.40 -38.13
N PRO A 624 33.42 10.11 -38.54
CA PRO A 624 32.70 8.96 -38.00
C PRO A 624 33.57 7.68 -37.87
N ARG A 625 33.53 6.97 -36.73
CA ARG A 625 34.12 5.61 -36.63
C ARG A 625 33.36 4.59 -35.75
N TYR A 626 32.02 4.52 -35.82
CA TYR A 626 31.30 3.24 -35.68
C TYR A 626 29.84 3.36 -36.16
N ARG A 627 29.55 2.94 -37.41
CA ARG A 627 28.16 2.88 -37.91
C ARG A 627 27.93 1.68 -38.82
N LYS A 628 27.86 0.48 -38.22
CA LYS A 628 27.50 -0.76 -38.95
C LYS A 628 27.03 -1.92 -38.06
N LYS A 629 25.97 -1.75 -37.24
CA LYS A 629 25.10 -2.90 -36.82
C LYS A 629 23.74 -2.64 -36.17
N ILE A 630 23.17 -1.43 -36.18
CA ILE A 630 21.78 -1.21 -35.72
C ILE A 630 20.97 -0.54 -36.83
N ALA A 631 20.45 -1.38 -37.74
CA ALA A 631 19.51 -1.01 -38.80
C ALA A 631 18.74 -2.26 -39.25
N LYS A 632 17.87 -2.76 -38.37
CA LYS A 632 16.77 -3.70 -38.64
C LYS A 632 15.86 -3.75 -37.40
N ASN A 633 14.56 -3.84 -37.62
CA ASN A 633 13.49 -3.90 -36.60
C ASN A 633 13.17 -2.59 -35.86
N ILE A 634 12.77 -1.56 -36.61
CA ILE A 634 11.70 -0.64 -36.17
C ILE A 634 10.69 -0.58 -37.31
N ASP A 635 9.65 -1.42 -37.25
CA ASP A 635 8.38 -1.22 -37.94
C ASP A 635 7.33 -2.20 -37.37
N ALA A 636 6.58 -1.73 -36.38
CA ALA A 636 5.40 -2.41 -35.83
C ALA A 636 4.56 -1.39 -35.05
N SER A 637 3.56 -0.80 -35.72
CA SER A 637 2.56 0.06 -35.06
C SER A 637 1.55 -0.80 -34.27
N PRO A 638 1.17 -0.42 -33.04
CA PRO A 638 0.16 -1.14 -32.28
C PRO A 638 -1.26 -0.82 -32.80
N THR A 639 -1.96 -1.85 -33.27
CA THR A 639 -3.34 -1.74 -33.75
C THR A 639 -4.35 -1.62 -32.59
N ALA A 640 -5.39 -0.81 -32.80
CA ALA A 640 -6.45 -0.57 -31.82
C ALA A 640 -7.38 -1.80 -31.64
N TYR A 641 -7.82 -2.04 -30.40
CA TYR A 641 -8.85 -3.03 -30.08
C TYR A 641 -10.26 -2.46 -30.31
N PRO A 642 -11.15 -3.13 -31.07
CA PRO A 642 -12.54 -2.71 -31.23
C PRO A 642 -13.41 -3.05 -30.02
N VAL A 643 -14.23 -2.08 -29.59
CA VAL A 643 -15.23 -2.23 -28.52
C VAL A 643 -16.50 -2.87 -29.10
N GLU A 644 -16.54 -4.21 -29.18
CA GLU A 644 -17.69 -4.91 -29.79
C GLU A 644 -17.98 -6.29 -29.18
N LYS A 645 -18.20 -6.35 -27.84
CA LYS A 645 -18.65 -7.56 -27.13
C LYS A 645 -19.66 -7.29 -25.99
N ALA A 646 -20.54 -6.31 -26.17
CA ALA A 646 -21.53 -5.89 -25.17
C ALA A 646 -23.02 -6.12 -25.57
N ALA A 647 -23.31 -6.77 -26.70
CA ALA A 647 -24.66 -6.81 -27.28
C ALA A 647 -25.08 -8.19 -27.85
N GLN A 648 -25.13 -9.25 -27.03
CA GLN A 648 -25.68 -10.53 -27.49
C GLN A 648 -26.35 -11.43 -26.44
N ILE A 649 -27.19 -10.87 -25.56
CA ILE A 649 -28.22 -11.65 -24.84
C ILE A 649 -29.57 -10.90 -24.93
N GLN A 650 -30.25 -11.08 -26.06
CA GLN A 650 -31.69 -10.81 -26.21
C GLN A 650 -32.31 -11.93 -27.06
N ARG A 651 -33.52 -12.35 -26.69
CA ARG A 651 -34.27 -13.53 -27.20
C ARG A 651 -33.66 -14.84 -26.64
N THR A 652 -34.43 -15.75 -26.04
CA THR A 652 -35.83 -16.10 -26.31
C THR A 652 -36.67 -16.34 -25.04
N TYR A 653 -37.73 -15.56 -24.85
CA TYR A 653 -38.95 -16.05 -24.20
C TYR A 653 -39.93 -16.45 -25.30
N HIS A 654 -40.25 -17.72 -25.40
CA HIS A 654 -41.38 -18.23 -26.21
C HIS A 654 -42.11 -19.30 -25.40
N CYS A 655 -43.42 -19.13 -25.28
CA CYS A 655 -44.30 -20.19 -24.77
C CYS A 655 -44.33 -21.34 -25.78
N CYS A 656 -43.73 -22.47 -25.43
CA CYS A 656 -43.99 -23.76 -26.08
C CYS A 656 -44.29 -24.81 -25.01
N SER A 657 -45.54 -25.25 -24.97
CA SER A 657 -45.97 -26.45 -24.25
C SER A 657 -45.20 -27.68 -24.77
N LEU A 658 -44.43 -28.35 -23.91
CA LEU A 658 -43.78 -29.62 -24.24
C LEU A 658 -44.67 -30.81 -23.85
N PRO A 659 -44.72 -31.88 -24.68
CA PRO A 659 -45.59 -33.04 -24.46
C PRO A 659 -45.07 -33.98 -23.36
N PRO A 660 -45.91 -34.87 -22.81
CA PRO A 660 -45.52 -35.78 -21.74
C PRO A 660 -44.53 -36.84 -22.26
N GLN A 661 -43.25 -36.72 -21.88
CA GLN A 661 -42.24 -37.72 -22.21
C GLN A 661 -42.29 -38.93 -21.26
N ARG A 662 -42.12 -40.11 -21.85
CA ARG A 662 -42.30 -41.43 -21.22
C ARG A 662 -41.11 -41.79 -20.33
N ARG A 663 -41.35 -42.57 -19.26
CA ARG A 663 -40.29 -43.24 -18.50
C ARG A 663 -39.50 -44.22 -19.39
N PRO A 664 -38.16 -44.20 -19.41
CA PRO A 664 -37.37 -45.36 -19.80
C PRO A 664 -37.38 -46.41 -18.68
N LYS A 665 -37.31 -47.69 -19.05
CA LYS A 665 -37.10 -48.82 -18.14
C LYS A 665 -35.63 -49.26 -18.17
N THR A 666 -35.24 -49.94 -17.09
CA THR A 666 -34.14 -50.94 -16.99
C THR A 666 -32.69 -50.49 -17.14
N ALA A 667 -31.86 -51.05 -16.27
CA ALA A 667 -30.42 -50.83 -16.17
C ALA A 667 -29.61 -51.74 -17.10
N GLN A 668 -28.39 -51.32 -17.47
CA GLN A 668 -27.27 -52.23 -17.74
C GLN A 668 -25.90 -51.53 -17.60
N SER A 669 -25.07 -52.08 -16.71
CA SER A 669 -23.60 -52.00 -16.60
C SER A 669 -22.82 -50.71 -16.94
N MET A 670 -22.28 -50.05 -15.90
CA MET A 670 -20.94 -49.45 -15.96
C MET A 670 -19.91 -50.43 -15.38
N LEU A 671 -19.15 -51.11 -16.25
CA LEU A 671 -17.97 -51.91 -15.87
C LEU A 671 -16.85 -51.69 -16.90
N PRO A 672 -16.01 -50.65 -16.70
CA PRO A 672 -14.58 -50.82 -17.01
C PRO A 672 -13.60 -50.11 -16.06
N ILE A 673 -14.09 -49.38 -15.03
CA ILE A 673 -13.24 -48.54 -14.17
C ILE A 673 -12.73 -49.31 -12.93
N MET A 674 -13.56 -50.15 -12.30
CA MET A 674 -13.18 -50.93 -11.11
C MET A 674 -12.07 -51.97 -11.39
N GLU A 675 -12.06 -52.62 -12.56
CA GLU A 675 -11.00 -53.58 -12.93
C GLU A 675 -9.61 -52.92 -13.01
N ARG A 676 -9.53 -51.68 -13.51
CA ARG A 676 -8.26 -50.92 -13.56
C ARG A 676 -7.74 -50.58 -12.16
N ILE A 677 -8.63 -50.30 -11.21
CA ILE A 677 -8.25 -49.99 -9.82
C ILE A 677 -7.71 -51.25 -9.13
N HIS A 678 -8.32 -52.41 -9.36
CA HIS A 678 -7.83 -53.67 -8.79
C HIS A 678 -6.45 -54.09 -9.33
N GLN A 679 -6.21 -53.95 -10.64
CA GLN A 679 -4.90 -54.26 -11.25
C GLN A 679 -3.77 -53.38 -10.69
N ILE A 680 -4.02 -52.08 -10.49
CA ILE A 680 -3.05 -51.17 -9.86
C ILE A 680 -2.77 -51.58 -8.40
N SER A 681 -3.80 -52.00 -7.66
CA SER A 681 -3.64 -52.45 -6.26
C SER A 681 -2.87 -53.77 -6.08
N ALA A 682 -2.72 -54.57 -7.15
CA ALA A 682 -1.92 -55.79 -7.15
C ALA A 682 -0.45 -55.47 -7.42
N PHE A 683 -0.18 -54.60 -8.39
CA PHE A 683 1.18 -54.18 -8.77
C PHE A 683 1.98 -53.55 -7.62
N TYR A 684 1.33 -52.81 -6.71
CA TYR A 684 1.99 -52.28 -5.51
C TYR A 684 2.25 -53.35 -4.43
N ARG A 685 1.40 -54.38 -4.32
CA ARG A 685 1.54 -55.43 -3.29
C ARG A 685 2.64 -56.45 -3.59
N GLU A 686 2.93 -56.76 -4.86
CA GLU A 686 4.09 -57.60 -5.21
C GLU A 686 5.44 -56.88 -5.01
N ARG A 687 5.43 -55.55 -4.95
CA ARG A 687 6.66 -54.74 -4.83
C ARG A 687 7.09 -54.49 -3.38
N GLU A 688 6.17 -54.57 -2.43
CA GLU A 688 6.47 -54.55 -0.99
C GLU A 688 6.88 -55.92 -0.43
N ALA A 689 6.62 -57.02 -1.16
CA ALA A 689 6.97 -58.38 -0.75
C ALA A 689 8.39 -58.84 -1.18
N ASN A 690 9.12 -58.00 -1.92
CA ASN A 690 10.47 -58.29 -2.46
C ASN A 690 11.49 -57.19 -2.09
N SER A 691 11.34 -56.56 -0.92
CA SER A 691 12.30 -55.62 -0.32
C SER A 691 12.67 -56.03 1.10
#